data_AF-A0A7G6X6G4-F1
#
_entry.id   AF-A0A7G6X6G4-F1
#
_cell.length_a   1.000
_cell.length_b   1.000
_cell.length_c   1.000
_cell.angle_alpha   90.00
_cell.angle_beta   90.00
_cell.angle_gamma   90.00
#
_symmetry.space_group_name_H-M   'P 1'
#
loop_
_entity.id
_entity.type
_entity.pdbx_description
1 polymer ?
#
loop_
_entity_poly.entity_id
_entity_poly.type
_entity_poly.pdbx_seq_one_letter_code
_entity_poly.pdbx_strand_id
1 'polypeptide(L)'
;MNIADKFLNLVGIGRDRGLPPPRLVAIADGLLVTERNAEAWFLISVANTDLATEAEQDAALDAAVSAAATILGDRLSHLKVVWGRSTGQDYLDSMAGHYRLGDHEGWAQTRADRIDEMRMPERYVALGVHLSDRDPRATAQVRGSISDALGTTSWRVSARELAHLDERVRKLGRQLGSTVWRAHTAPAEVISWLISREMHRGAVAAPRRGLITGASLARLTSGRVVPYTDHLRIYDTRGQIAAYTSVLAMTDFPEELETPGAGEWLRTLSEIKAIDDDGDEIDVTVEASVRFRVLTKKTARHLVDETRKSAKEQRRSAAKGTAEETADEIVETERIMREVKRDISRSGLTLVEDHPRLLVSADTREDLETYVDAVVAHYADRGITVAAGADEQRDLWLESLPGDQLRVPDLGHVRESTAFFGSWFWGGASIGDATGPSIGYLTGSTPGLVRFDAAAGSALGDATTTLFLGRSGRGKTTAAMIGGLDSAFSGAWVPLLDLKGDAAGVSAVAAEYGVPTAVIEITAQFSGAADLLRVLPVDDALLQAPSQLMLLLPPHLRGAAEAPVMAATRAEIQSPDPSSWGVIQRLCASESETTRTVGFALRDLVETGLGSVVAGPPSGLSSLTTNPGLWVVQMPGLTLPSPESAPESWSPIERVGMACLRGCLAWMVRTTGRREFRGRSKVVIVPEVHLLTKTPDGASFLDYIARVGRALGASLVLDTQDPASILKLPGLVEQITTLFAFSLRSREQVDSLLELLGRPQTAPYQTLVRGINTAANGKSIRHGHCIMRDRWDEVATVQIDIPSQRVADLLRTTPESEHANEATVPVLPPYEEPDPFADDEDELDDALEPAAQAHAQAAAHTQTPLPPAEPPHEPATPAPATTASATPGPATAPPATADPPTADPRTATPATADPRAATAALATPPPAATPPQASTHPADAAPPAARATHPASSAHQPPAGPPQPQVPADAQPSPVNQQNGSAPSPAASNGHDHTHSGRYDEPIGPDDVYDQEADEAAYNEAMYPATPEDDPHPPRNGSPRKEHVA
;
A
#
# COMPACT_ATOMS: atom_id res chain seq x y z
N MET A 1 -46.54 -22.05 24.42
CA MET A 1 -46.65 -20.75 25.11
C MET A 1 -47.25 -20.97 26.47
N ASN A 2 -46.50 -20.59 27.51
CA ASN A 2 -46.92 -20.61 28.90
C ASN A 2 -47.77 -19.36 29.22
N ILE A 3 -48.44 -19.33 30.38
CA ILE A 3 -49.25 -18.17 30.81
C ILE A 3 -48.36 -16.95 31.07
N ALA A 4 -47.12 -17.16 31.54
CA ALA A 4 -46.12 -16.10 31.67
C ALA A 4 -45.76 -15.43 30.34
N ASP A 5 -45.56 -16.20 29.26
CA ASP A 5 -45.27 -15.68 27.91
C ASP A 5 -46.37 -14.71 27.43
N LYS A 6 -47.64 -15.02 27.73
CA LYS A 6 -48.77 -14.15 27.40
C LYS A 6 -48.81 -12.88 28.26
N PHE A 7 -48.32 -12.93 29.49
CA PHE A 7 -48.32 -11.77 30.40
C PHE A 7 -47.18 -10.80 30.09
N LEU A 8 -46.01 -11.31 29.71
CA LEU A 8 -44.87 -10.50 29.26
C LEU A 8 -45.21 -9.73 27.97
N ASN A 9 -45.73 -10.43 26.95
CA ASN A 9 -46.19 -9.80 25.71
C ASN A 9 -47.36 -8.81 25.92
N LEU A 10 -48.12 -8.90 27.02
CA LEU A 10 -49.21 -7.95 27.34
C LEU A 10 -48.68 -6.63 27.93
N VAL A 11 -47.44 -6.61 28.43
CA VAL A 11 -46.78 -5.45 29.06
C VAL A 11 -45.67 -4.89 28.16
N GLY A 12 -45.67 -5.25 26.86
CA GLY A 12 -44.67 -4.79 25.88
C GLY A 12 -43.28 -5.43 26.01
N ILE A 13 -43.00 -6.15 27.10
CA ILE A 13 -41.72 -6.82 27.32
C ILE A 13 -41.68 -8.10 26.47
N GLY A 14 -41.19 -7.98 25.24
CA GLY A 14 -40.89 -9.12 24.38
C GLY A 14 -39.97 -10.11 25.08
N ARG A 15 -40.22 -11.41 24.89
CA ARG A 15 -39.54 -12.50 25.60
C ARG A 15 -38.01 -12.43 25.53
N ASP A 16 -37.48 -11.89 24.44
CA ASP A 16 -36.05 -11.83 24.13
C ASP A 16 -35.33 -10.69 24.88
N ARG A 17 -35.98 -9.54 25.07
CA ARG A 17 -35.51 -8.43 25.94
C ARG A 17 -35.31 -8.87 27.39
N GLY A 18 -36.15 -9.81 27.85
CA GLY A 18 -36.08 -10.41 29.18
C GLY A 18 -34.95 -11.42 29.43
N LEU A 19 -34.08 -11.70 28.44
CA LEU A 19 -33.04 -12.71 28.57
C LEU A 19 -31.77 -12.18 29.28
N PRO A 20 -31.05 -13.02 30.05
CA PRO A 20 -29.73 -12.66 30.56
C PRO A 20 -28.71 -12.45 29.42
N PRO A 21 -27.56 -11.79 29.69
CA PRO A 21 -26.44 -11.67 28.73
C PRO A 21 -25.90 -13.04 28.28
N PRO A 22 -25.16 -13.12 27.16
CA PRO A 22 -24.63 -14.37 26.64
C PRO A 22 -23.52 -14.90 27.56
N ARG A 23 -23.70 -16.12 28.09
CA ARG A 23 -22.66 -16.78 28.88
C ARG A 23 -21.68 -17.48 27.96
N LEU A 24 -20.51 -16.87 27.79
CA LEU A 24 -19.41 -17.40 26.99
C LEU A 24 -18.80 -18.66 27.66
N VAL A 25 -18.37 -19.61 26.83
CA VAL A 25 -17.83 -20.91 27.28
C VAL A 25 -16.43 -21.17 26.72
N ALA A 26 -16.19 -20.83 25.45
CA ALA A 26 -14.87 -20.91 24.82
C ALA A 26 -14.73 -19.89 23.67
N ILE A 27 -13.49 -19.43 23.44
CA ILE A 27 -13.06 -18.73 22.22
C ILE A 27 -11.85 -19.48 21.65
N ALA A 28 -11.82 -19.68 20.34
CA ALA A 28 -10.69 -20.16 19.56
C ALA A 28 -10.70 -19.47 18.18
N ASP A 29 -9.72 -19.75 17.33
CA ASP A 29 -9.60 -19.11 16.02
C ASP A 29 -10.85 -19.32 15.16
N GLY A 30 -11.53 -18.22 14.87
CA GLY A 30 -12.79 -18.13 14.16
C GLY A 30 -13.97 -18.82 14.85
N LEU A 31 -13.88 -19.14 16.14
CA LEU A 31 -14.92 -19.89 16.86
C LEU A 31 -15.26 -19.23 18.20
N LEU A 32 -16.50 -18.75 18.31
CA LEU A 32 -17.11 -18.32 19.57
C LEU A 32 -18.14 -19.36 20.02
N VAL A 33 -18.05 -19.81 21.28
CA VAL A 33 -19.00 -20.77 21.86
C VAL A 33 -19.61 -20.21 23.13
N THR A 34 -20.94 -20.07 23.16
CA THR A 34 -21.72 -19.72 24.35
C THR A 34 -22.41 -20.95 24.93
N GLU A 35 -23.14 -20.81 26.04
CA GLU A 35 -23.99 -21.89 26.56
C GLU A 35 -25.11 -22.31 25.59
N ARG A 36 -25.55 -21.43 24.69
CA ARG A 36 -26.75 -21.62 23.86
C ARG A 36 -26.49 -21.80 22.38
N ASN A 37 -25.36 -21.32 21.87
CA ASN A 37 -25.02 -21.32 20.45
C ASN A 37 -23.51 -21.50 20.23
N ALA A 38 -23.13 -21.71 18.98
CA ALA A 38 -21.78 -21.51 18.48
C ALA A 38 -21.83 -20.68 17.21
N GLU A 39 -20.85 -19.79 17.03
CA GLU A 39 -20.73 -18.86 15.92
C GLU A 39 -19.33 -18.97 15.30
N ALA A 40 -19.27 -18.95 13.97
CA ALA A 40 -18.02 -18.80 13.24
C ALA A 40 -17.76 -17.30 13.02
N TRP A 41 -16.56 -16.82 13.33
CA TRP A 41 -16.19 -15.41 13.20
C TRP A 41 -15.06 -15.24 12.18
N PHE A 42 -15.25 -14.30 11.24
CA PHE A 42 -14.33 -13.98 10.17
C PHE A 42 -14.00 -12.49 10.17
N LEU A 43 -12.84 -12.14 9.64
CA LEU A 43 -12.50 -10.78 9.23
C LEU A 43 -12.63 -10.69 7.71
N ILE A 44 -13.23 -9.60 7.26
CA ILE A 44 -13.43 -9.27 5.84
C ILE A 44 -12.30 -8.32 5.44
N SER A 45 -11.62 -8.62 4.34
CA SER A 45 -10.60 -7.73 3.79
C SER A 45 -11.26 -6.50 3.15
N VAL A 46 -10.57 -5.36 3.20
CA VAL A 46 -10.99 -4.18 2.42
C VAL A 46 -10.73 -4.47 0.94
N ALA A 47 -11.78 -4.34 0.12
CA ALA A 47 -11.67 -4.27 -1.33
C ALA A 47 -11.46 -2.81 -1.74
N ASN A 48 -10.58 -2.58 -2.72
CA ASN A 48 -10.29 -1.24 -3.19
C ASN A 48 -11.39 -0.77 -4.16
N THR A 49 -12.27 0.10 -3.67
CA THR A 49 -13.48 0.56 -4.38
C THR A 49 -13.49 2.08 -4.63
N ASP A 50 -12.71 2.84 -3.86
CA ASP A 50 -12.63 4.31 -3.96
C ASP A 50 -12.24 4.81 -5.37
N LEU A 51 -11.38 4.06 -6.06
CA LEU A 51 -10.91 4.35 -7.42
C LEU A 51 -11.30 3.26 -8.43
N ALA A 52 -12.33 2.47 -8.10
CA ALA A 52 -12.91 1.50 -9.02
C ALA A 52 -13.84 2.20 -10.02
N THR A 53 -13.99 1.62 -11.21
CA THR A 53 -15.01 2.03 -12.18
C THR A 53 -16.39 1.50 -11.78
N GLU A 54 -17.44 2.15 -12.27
CA GLU A 54 -18.84 1.75 -12.08
C GLU A 54 -19.05 0.25 -12.37
N ALA A 55 -18.48 -0.25 -13.47
CA ALA A 55 -18.58 -1.67 -13.85
C ALA A 55 -17.80 -2.63 -12.93
N GLU A 56 -16.71 -2.19 -12.28
CA GLU A 56 -16.02 -2.97 -11.25
C GLU A 56 -16.83 -2.98 -9.94
N GLN A 57 -17.47 -1.86 -9.59
CA GLN A 57 -18.35 -1.74 -8.42
C GLN A 57 -19.61 -2.61 -8.59
N ASP A 58 -20.31 -2.52 -9.71
CA ASP A 58 -21.48 -3.38 -10.04
C ASP A 58 -21.12 -4.86 -9.94
N ALA A 59 -20.02 -5.29 -10.59
CA ALA A 59 -19.58 -6.68 -10.59
C ALA A 59 -19.22 -7.18 -9.18
N ALA A 60 -18.63 -6.33 -8.34
CA ALA A 60 -18.31 -6.67 -6.96
C ALA A 60 -19.56 -6.72 -6.05
N LEU A 61 -20.55 -5.85 -6.28
CA LEU A 61 -21.83 -5.88 -5.58
C LEU A 61 -22.63 -7.16 -5.92
N ASP A 62 -22.75 -7.50 -7.21
CA ASP A 62 -23.39 -8.73 -7.68
C ASP A 62 -22.72 -9.98 -7.09
N ALA A 63 -21.38 -9.99 -7.06
CA ALA A 63 -20.61 -11.07 -6.46
C ALA A 63 -20.81 -11.17 -4.93
N ALA A 64 -20.95 -10.05 -4.21
CA ALA A 64 -21.29 -10.04 -2.79
C ALA A 64 -22.70 -10.58 -2.53
N VAL A 65 -23.70 -10.14 -3.29
CA VAL A 65 -25.10 -10.62 -3.23
C VAL A 65 -25.15 -12.14 -3.47
N SER A 66 -24.51 -12.61 -4.55
CA SER A 66 -24.46 -14.01 -4.95
C SER A 66 -23.76 -14.90 -3.89
N ALA A 67 -22.64 -14.42 -3.35
CA ALA A 67 -21.92 -15.08 -2.25
C ALA A 67 -22.78 -15.17 -0.99
N ALA A 68 -23.44 -14.08 -0.59
CA ALA A 68 -24.26 -14.02 0.61
C ALA A 68 -25.46 -14.98 0.53
N ALA A 69 -26.17 -14.98 -0.61
CA ALA A 69 -27.31 -15.86 -0.86
C ALA A 69 -26.91 -17.36 -0.90
N THR A 70 -25.75 -17.67 -1.47
CA THR A 70 -25.26 -19.05 -1.63
C THR A 70 -24.62 -19.62 -0.37
N ILE A 71 -23.86 -18.80 0.38
CA ILE A 71 -23.01 -19.26 1.48
C ILE A 71 -23.67 -19.06 2.83
N LEU A 72 -24.28 -17.89 3.09
CA LEU A 72 -24.91 -17.55 4.37
C LEU A 72 -26.36 -18.06 4.40
N GLY A 73 -27.20 -17.55 3.49
CA GLY A 73 -28.63 -17.85 3.44
C GLY A 73 -29.37 -17.54 4.75
N ASP A 74 -30.33 -18.40 5.12
CA ASP A 74 -31.17 -18.27 6.32
C ASP A 74 -30.41 -18.38 7.67
N ARG A 75 -29.07 -18.31 7.70
CA ARG A 75 -28.30 -18.23 8.95
C ARG A 75 -28.30 -16.80 9.49
N LEU A 76 -28.60 -16.66 10.77
CA LEU A 76 -28.34 -15.43 11.52
C LEU A 76 -26.86 -15.09 11.43
N SER A 77 -26.59 -13.86 10.99
CA SER A 77 -25.26 -13.31 10.78
C SER A 77 -25.14 -11.99 11.53
N HIS A 78 -23.92 -11.62 11.92
CA HIS A 78 -23.62 -10.43 12.71
C HIS A 78 -22.42 -9.73 12.09
N LEU A 79 -22.66 -8.64 11.40
CA LEU A 79 -21.62 -7.74 10.93
C LEU A 79 -21.28 -6.76 12.06
N LYS A 80 -20.00 -6.60 12.39
CA LYS A 80 -19.49 -5.49 13.20
C LYS A 80 -18.44 -4.73 12.41
N VAL A 81 -18.60 -3.41 12.29
CA VAL A 81 -17.55 -2.49 11.81
C VAL A 81 -17.03 -1.76 13.04
N VAL A 82 -15.75 -1.93 13.37
CA VAL A 82 -15.14 -1.35 14.56
C VAL A 82 -13.73 -0.84 14.27
N TRP A 83 -13.24 0.06 15.12
CA TRP A 83 -12.00 0.79 14.86
C TRP A 83 -10.90 0.43 15.86
N GLY A 84 -9.88 -0.28 15.38
CA GLY A 84 -8.57 -0.35 16.02
C GLY A 84 -7.79 0.93 15.81
N ARG A 85 -6.50 0.90 16.14
CA ARG A 85 -5.55 1.98 15.83
C ARG A 85 -4.22 1.34 15.46
N SER A 86 -3.59 1.84 14.41
CA SER A 86 -2.18 1.51 14.12
C SER A 86 -1.32 2.01 15.28
N THR A 87 -0.45 1.18 15.83
CA THR A 87 0.49 1.59 16.90
C THR A 87 1.94 1.47 16.45
N GLY A 88 2.81 2.28 17.06
CA GLY A 88 4.25 2.18 16.88
C GLY A 88 4.79 0.80 17.30
N GLN A 89 4.24 0.19 18.36
CA GLN A 89 4.66 -1.13 18.81
C GLN A 89 4.29 -2.23 17.79
N ASP A 90 3.09 -2.21 17.21
CA ASP A 90 2.68 -3.20 16.20
C ASP A 90 3.51 -3.03 14.91
N TYR A 91 3.92 -1.81 14.59
CA TYR A 91 4.91 -1.56 13.53
C TYR A 91 6.27 -2.19 13.87
N LEU A 92 6.86 -1.90 15.02
CA LEU A 92 8.14 -2.47 15.48
C LEU A 92 8.13 -4.00 15.50
N ASP A 93 7.09 -4.62 16.10
CA ASP A 93 6.90 -6.08 16.14
C ASP A 93 6.85 -6.67 14.71
N SER A 94 6.31 -5.94 13.73
CA SER A 94 6.24 -6.36 12.32
C SER A 94 7.50 -6.10 11.49
N MET A 95 8.44 -5.28 11.99
CA MET A 95 9.73 -4.97 11.34
C MET A 95 10.90 -5.81 11.89
N ALA A 96 10.66 -6.64 12.90
CA ALA A 96 11.66 -7.49 13.54
C ALA A 96 12.43 -8.38 12.52
N GLY A 97 13.73 -8.10 12.33
CA GLY A 97 14.61 -8.82 11.40
C GLY A 97 14.52 -8.39 9.93
N HIS A 98 13.70 -7.38 9.61
CA HIS A 98 13.66 -6.77 8.28
C HIS A 98 14.87 -5.84 8.06
N TYR A 99 15.02 -4.80 8.90
CA TYR A 99 16.20 -3.93 8.90
C TYR A 99 17.41 -4.60 9.58
N ARG A 100 18.63 -4.19 9.17
CA ARG A 100 19.92 -4.87 9.47
C ARG A 100 21.16 -3.97 9.51
N LEU A 101 21.16 -2.79 8.90
CA LEU A 101 22.32 -1.88 8.87
C LEU A 101 22.12 -0.64 9.75
N GLY A 102 23.21 -0.14 10.32
CA GLY A 102 23.20 1.08 11.13
C GLY A 102 22.34 0.96 12.40
N ASP A 103 21.98 2.11 12.95
CA ASP A 103 20.96 2.27 14.00
C ASP A 103 19.55 2.11 13.40
N HIS A 104 19.27 0.90 12.94
CA HIS A 104 17.97 0.51 12.42
C HIS A 104 16.89 0.42 13.49
N GLU A 105 17.27 0.23 14.76
CA GLU A 105 16.35 0.31 15.89
C GLU A 105 15.88 1.77 16.06
N GLY A 106 16.78 2.75 16.04
CA GLY A 106 16.46 4.18 16.04
C GLY A 106 15.66 4.64 14.82
N TRP A 107 15.96 4.13 13.62
CA TRP A 107 15.15 4.41 12.42
C TRP A 107 13.73 3.86 12.54
N ALA A 108 13.59 2.59 12.97
CA ALA A 108 12.30 1.97 13.17
C ALA A 108 11.50 2.66 14.29
N GLN A 109 12.15 3.06 15.38
CA GLN A 109 11.53 3.82 16.47
C GLN A 109 11.06 5.20 15.99
N THR A 110 11.83 5.90 15.17
CA THR A 110 11.43 7.20 14.61
C THR A 110 10.15 7.08 13.77
N ARG A 111 10.02 6.03 12.96
CA ARG A 111 8.77 5.73 12.22
C ARG A 111 7.64 5.26 13.16
N ALA A 112 7.96 4.54 14.24
CA ALA A 112 6.98 4.10 15.24
C ALA A 112 6.36 5.26 16.02
N ASP A 113 7.18 6.17 16.55
CA ASP A 113 6.76 7.39 17.25
C ASP A 113 5.83 8.23 16.36
N ARG A 114 6.17 8.34 15.07
CA ARG A 114 5.38 9.03 14.05
C ARG A 114 4.02 8.37 13.78
N ILE A 115 3.92 7.04 13.84
CA ILE A 115 2.65 6.31 13.71
C ILE A 115 1.75 6.59 14.93
N ASP A 116 2.31 6.58 16.14
CA ASP A 116 1.57 6.92 17.36
C ASP A 116 1.16 8.40 17.42
N GLU A 117 1.99 9.32 16.88
CA GLU A 117 1.67 10.75 16.70
C GLU A 117 0.49 10.95 15.74
N MET A 118 0.46 10.25 14.60
CA MET A 118 -0.65 10.32 13.63
C MET A 118 -1.95 9.68 14.15
N ARG A 119 -1.88 8.90 15.25
CA ARG A 119 -3.04 8.30 15.98
C ARG A 119 -4.00 7.45 15.12
N MET A 120 -3.58 7.02 13.94
CA MET A 120 -4.46 6.59 12.85
C MET A 120 -5.45 5.49 13.27
N PRO A 121 -6.76 5.64 12.96
CA PRO A 121 -7.74 4.58 13.16
C PRO A 121 -7.54 3.46 12.11
N GLU A 122 -7.87 2.22 12.49
CA GLU A 122 -7.76 1.03 11.64
C GLU A 122 -9.12 0.33 11.56
N ARG A 123 -9.70 0.16 10.36
CA ARG A 123 -11.07 -0.38 10.21
C ARG A 123 -11.08 -1.91 10.20
N TYR A 124 -11.65 -2.52 11.24
CA TYR A 124 -11.92 -3.96 11.31
C TYR A 124 -13.37 -4.23 10.92
N VAL A 125 -13.57 -5.09 9.92
CA VAL A 125 -14.88 -5.53 9.45
C VAL A 125 -15.03 -7.01 9.79
N ALA A 126 -15.81 -7.32 10.82
CA ALA A 126 -15.96 -8.67 11.36
C ALA A 126 -17.34 -9.25 11.05
N LEU A 127 -17.38 -10.51 10.61
CA LEU A 127 -18.59 -11.25 10.29
C LEU A 127 -18.72 -12.51 11.16
N GLY A 128 -19.62 -12.45 12.14
CA GLY A 128 -20.13 -13.61 12.86
C GLY A 128 -21.22 -14.32 12.04
N VAL A 129 -21.20 -15.66 12.01
CA VAL A 129 -22.19 -16.50 11.33
C VAL A 129 -22.59 -17.64 12.26
N HIS A 130 -23.88 -17.74 12.57
CA HIS A 130 -24.41 -18.80 13.44
C HIS A 130 -24.14 -20.20 12.85
N LEU A 131 -23.49 -21.07 13.64
CA LEU A 131 -23.24 -22.46 13.27
C LEU A 131 -24.35 -23.39 13.77
N SER A 132 -24.70 -23.33 15.05
CA SER A 132 -25.70 -24.23 15.64
C SER A 132 -26.07 -23.81 17.06
N ASP A 133 -27.33 -24.01 17.41
CA ASP A 133 -27.81 -24.06 18.79
C ASP A 133 -27.12 -25.19 19.57
N ARG A 134 -27.02 -25.01 20.89
CA ARG A 134 -26.50 -25.97 21.87
C ARG A 134 -27.55 -26.19 22.95
N ASP A 135 -27.89 -27.45 23.25
CA ASP A 135 -28.70 -27.77 24.43
C ASP A 135 -27.77 -27.95 25.65
N PRO A 136 -27.83 -27.05 26.66
CA PRO A 136 -26.98 -27.17 27.84
C PRO A 136 -27.22 -28.47 28.63
N ARG A 137 -28.39 -29.10 28.49
CA ARG A 137 -28.75 -30.33 29.20
C ARG A 137 -28.19 -31.58 28.53
N ALA A 138 -28.28 -31.67 27.19
CA ALA A 138 -27.66 -32.74 26.43
C ALA A 138 -26.14 -32.82 26.65
N THR A 139 -25.45 -31.66 26.72
CA THR A 139 -24.00 -31.62 27.02
C THR A 139 -23.67 -32.11 28.44
N ALA A 140 -24.53 -31.82 29.43
CA ALA A 140 -24.32 -32.26 30.82
C ALA A 140 -24.47 -33.78 31.01
N GLN A 141 -25.46 -34.41 30.35
CA GLN A 141 -25.75 -35.84 30.51
C GLN A 141 -24.59 -36.80 30.11
N VAL A 142 -23.59 -36.31 29.38
CA VAL A 142 -22.45 -37.12 28.90
C VAL A 142 -21.37 -37.34 29.98
N ARG A 143 -21.41 -36.65 31.13
CA ARG A 143 -20.36 -36.75 32.17
C ARG A 143 -20.87 -36.81 33.61
N GLY A 144 -21.04 -38.05 34.10
CA GLY A 144 -20.76 -38.46 35.49
C GLY A 144 -21.57 -37.79 36.62
N SER A 145 -22.41 -38.58 37.29
CA SER A 145 -23.33 -38.18 38.37
C SER A 145 -22.67 -37.78 39.70
N ILE A 146 -21.55 -37.06 39.67
CA ILE A 146 -20.75 -36.66 40.84
C ILE A 146 -20.55 -35.13 40.90
N SER A 147 -20.49 -34.41 39.77
CA SER A 147 -20.37 -32.94 39.79
C SER A 147 -21.66 -32.23 40.22
N ASP A 148 -22.83 -32.75 39.85
CA ASP A 148 -24.12 -32.17 40.21
C ASP A 148 -24.36 -32.19 41.73
N ALA A 149 -23.78 -33.15 42.45
CA ALA A 149 -23.85 -33.26 43.91
C ALA A 149 -23.00 -32.19 44.65
N LEU A 150 -22.15 -31.44 43.93
CA LEU A 150 -21.27 -30.41 44.49
C LEU A 150 -21.58 -28.99 43.97
N GLY A 151 -22.67 -28.82 43.20
CA GLY A 151 -23.11 -27.52 42.67
C GLY A 151 -22.21 -26.91 41.58
N THR A 152 -21.10 -27.57 41.23
CA THR A 152 -20.10 -27.07 40.26
C THR A 152 -20.37 -27.61 38.85
N THR A 153 -21.43 -27.10 38.21
CA THR A 153 -21.69 -27.38 36.78
C THR A 153 -20.57 -26.78 35.92
N SER A 154 -19.61 -27.61 35.50
CA SER A 154 -18.51 -27.17 34.63
C SER A 154 -18.98 -27.15 33.18
N TRP A 155 -19.54 -26.02 32.75
CA TRP A 155 -19.86 -25.73 31.35
C TRP A 155 -18.56 -25.76 30.53
N ARG A 156 -18.27 -26.92 29.92
CA ARG A 156 -17.04 -27.20 29.18
C ARG A 156 -17.40 -27.82 27.85
N VAL A 157 -17.00 -27.16 26.75
CA VAL A 157 -17.07 -27.74 25.40
C VAL A 157 -16.22 -29.02 25.37
N SER A 158 -16.70 -30.07 24.71
CA SER A 158 -15.89 -31.29 24.57
C SER A 158 -14.86 -31.13 23.44
N ALA A 159 -13.70 -31.81 23.52
CA ALA A 159 -12.69 -31.74 22.45
C ALA A 159 -13.23 -32.22 21.09
N ARG A 160 -14.18 -33.19 21.10
CA ARG A 160 -14.87 -33.67 19.89
C ARG A 160 -15.83 -32.63 19.31
N GLU A 161 -16.50 -31.87 20.17
CA GLU A 161 -17.40 -30.78 19.80
C GLU A 161 -16.62 -29.59 19.24
N LEU A 162 -15.52 -29.19 19.90
CA LEU A 162 -14.59 -28.17 19.38
C LEU A 162 -14.05 -28.56 18.00
N ALA A 163 -13.55 -29.79 17.82
CA ALA A 163 -13.02 -30.25 16.54
C ALA A 163 -14.10 -30.26 15.42
N HIS A 164 -15.35 -30.60 15.75
CA HIS A 164 -16.44 -30.54 14.77
C HIS A 164 -16.85 -29.10 14.43
N LEU A 165 -16.84 -28.19 15.39
CA LEU A 165 -17.10 -26.77 15.14
C LEU A 165 -15.98 -26.13 14.32
N ASP A 166 -14.72 -26.43 14.63
CA ASP A 166 -13.52 -26.03 13.87
C ASP A 166 -13.58 -26.53 12.41
N GLU A 167 -13.94 -27.78 12.15
CA GLU A 167 -14.17 -28.30 10.79
C GLU A 167 -15.18 -27.43 10.00
N ARG A 168 -16.24 -26.98 10.67
CA ARG A 168 -17.28 -26.11 10.09
C ARG A 168 -16.79 -24.67 9.88
N VAL A 169 -16.03 -24.11 10.82
CA VAL A 169 -15.36 -22.80 10.68
C VAL A 169 -14.43 -22.83 9.47
N ARG A 170 -13.50 -23.80 9.39
CA ARG A 170 -12.57 -23.96 8.26
C ARG A 170 -13.28 -24.17 6.94
N LYS A 171 -14.41 -24.91 6.92
CA LYS A 171 -15.21 -25.07 5.70
C LYS A 171 -15.82 -23.74 5.26
N LEU A 172 -16.45 -23.01 6.17
CA LEU A 172 -17.10 -21.73 5.87
C LEU A 172 -16.08 -20.66 5.48
N GLY A 173 -14.92 -20.59 6.17
CA GLY A 173 -13.82 -19.72 5.83
C GLY A 173 -13.25 -19.98 4.43
N ARG A 174 -13.11 -21.24 4.01
CA ARG A 174 -12.74 -21.54 2.61
C ARG A 174 -13.79 -21.12 1.58
N GLN A 175 -15.07 -21.01 1.96
CA GLN A 175 -16.13 -20.54 1.06
C GLN A 175 -16.19 -19.00 1.01
N LEU A 176 -15.96 -18.31 2.13
CA LEU A 176 -15.98 -16.84 2.22
C LEU A 176 -14.65 -16.21 1.76
N GLY A 177 -13.53 -16.91 1.91
CA GLY A 177 -12.21 -16.48 1.41
C GLY A 177 -12.10 -16.46 -0.12
N SER A 178 -12.98 -17.18 -0.82
CA SER A 178 -13.05 -17.20 -2.29
C SER A 178 -14.13 -16.25 -2.85
N THR A 179 -14.54 -15.22 -2.11
CA THR A 179 -15.50 -14.19 -2.56
C THR A 179 -14.83 -12.82 -2.59
N VAL A 180 -15.55 -11.79 -3.06
CA VAL A 180 -15.09 -10.39 -3.03
C VAL A 180 -14.73 -9.87 -1.63
N TRP A 181 -15.23 -10.50 -0.57
CA TRP A 181 -14.87 -10.17 0.82
C TRP A 181 -13.49 -10.68 1.22
N ARG A 182 -12.85 -11.55 0.41
CA ARG A 182 -11.55 -12.21 0.64
C ARG A 182 -11.37 -12.70 2.09
N ALA A 183 -12.45 -13.16 2.72
CA ALA A 183 -12.56 -13.20 4.18
C ALA A 183 -11.73 -14.33 4.83
N HIS A 184 -11.05 -14.00 5.92
CA HIS A 184 -10.20 -14.91 6.67
C HIS A 184 -10.74 -15.20 8.08
N THR A 185 -10.31 -16.31 8.67
CA THR A 185 -10.64 -16.69 10.05
C THR A 185 -10.21 -15.57 11.02
N ALA A 186 -11.11 -15.11 11.89
CA ALA A 186 -10.78 -14.10 12.90
C ALA A 186 -9.95 -14.75 14.03
N PRO A 187 -8.75 -14.24 14.38
CA PRO A 187 -7.95 -14.80 15.47
C PRO A 187 -8.71 -14.78 16.81
N ALA A 188 -8.42 -15.73 17.71
CA ALA A 188 -9.04 -15.80 19.04
C ALA A 188 -8.84 -14.49 19.84
N GLU A 189 -7.75 -13.79 19.55
CA GLU A 189 -7.34 -12.49 20.10
C GLU A 189 -8.31 -11.38 19.68
N VAL A 190 -8.67 -11.35 18.38
CA VAL A 190 -9.58 -10.34 17.82
C VAL A 190 -11.01 -10.58 18.29
N ILE A 191 -11.46 -11.84 18.36
CA ILE A 191 -12.76 -12.19 18.95
C ILE A 191 -12.81 -11.76 20.41
N SER A 192 -11.72 -11.98 21.16
CA SER A 192 -11.61 -11.54 22.56
C SER A 192 -11.58 -10.02 22.72
N TRP A 193 -10.93 -9.31 21.80
CA TRP A 193 -10.90 -7.84 21.74
C TRP A 193 -12.30 -7.27 21.43
N LEU A 194 -13.01 -7.79 20.43
CA LEU A 194 -14.39 -7.42 20.11
C LEU A 194 -15.32 -7.53 21.33
N ILE A 195 -15.17 -8.60 22.12
CA ILE A 195 -15.94 -8.82 23.36
C ILE A 195 -15.50 -7.85 24.48
N SER A 196 -14.19 -7.70 24.70
CA SER A 196 -13.66 -6.89 25.80
C SER A 196 -13.87 -5.38 25.59
N ARG A 197 -13.89 -4.92 24.33
CA ARG A 197 -14.11 -3.52 23.96
C ARG A 197 -15.46 -3.01 24.44
N GLU A 198 -16.51 -3.80 24.23
CA GLU A 198 -17.89 -3.51 24.66
C GLU A 198 -18.09 -3.54 26.18
N MET A 199 -17.14 -4.13 26.91
CA MET A 199 -17.20 -4.31 28.37
C MET A 199 -16.36 -3.29 29.16
N HIS A 200 -15.30 -2.75 28.54
CA HIS A 200 -14.26 -1.99 29.25
C HIS A 200 -13.79 -0.70 28.56
N ARG A 201 -14.17 -0.45 27.28
CA ARG A 201 -13.79 0.73 26.46
C ARG A 201 -12.40 1.31 26.80
N GLY A 202 -11.37 0.50 26.57
CA GLY A 202 -9.98 0.84 26.89
C GLY A 202 -9.04 -0.34 26.65
N ALA A 203 -7.73 -0.12 26.86
CA ALA A 203 -6.67 -1.08 26.56
C ALA A 203 -6.62 -2.26 27.58
N VAL A 204 -7.58 -3.18 27.48
CA VAL A 204 -7.52 -4.47 28.18
C VAL A 204 -6.63 -5.44 27.39
N ALA A 205 -5.66 -6.06 28.07
CA ALA A 205 -4.81 -7.09 27.48
C ALA A 205 -5.63 -8.36 27.15
N ALA A 206 -6.09 -8.46 25.91
CA ALA A 206 -6.67 -9.69 25.36
C ALA A 206 -5.65 -10.84 25.45
N PRO A 207 -6.06 -12.08 25.79
CA PRO A 207 -5.14 -13.23 25.81
C PRO A 207 -4.57 -13.47 24.41
N ARG A 208 -3.24 -13.44 24.27
CA ARG A 208 -2.56 -13.28 22.97
C ARG A 208 -2.47 -14.53 22.07
N ARG A 209 -2.78 -15.75 22.55
CA ARG A 209 -2.76 -17.00 21.75
C ARG A 209 -3.76 -18.06 22.25
N GLY A 210 -4.59 -18.60 21.36
CA GLY A 210 -5.15 -19.96 21.42
C GLY A 210 -6.52 -20.14 22.12
N LEU A 211 -6.77 -21.33 22.68
CA LEU A 211 -8.07 -21.71 23.25
C LEU A 211 -8.33 -21.01 24.60
N ILE A 212 -9.12 -19.94 24.58
CA ILE A 212 -9.46 -19.12 25.74
C ILE A 212 -10.72 -19.68 26.42
N THR A 213 -10.57 -20.08 27.69
CA THR A 213 -11.65 -20.64 28.51
C THR A 213 -11.50 -20.23 29.98
N GLY A 214 -12.53 -20.51 30.80
CA GLY A 214 -12.43 -20.42 32.26
C GLY A 214 -12.07 -19.03 32.77
N ALA A 215 -11.04 -18.94 33.62
CA ALA A 215 -10.67 -17.70 34.29
C ALA A 215 -10.22 -16.57 33.33
N SER A 216 -9.64 -16.90 32.17
CA SER A 216 -9.29 -15.89 31.17
C SER A 216 -10.53 -15.34 30.46
N LEU A 217 -11.50 -16.22 30.16
CA LEU A 217 -12.77 -15.81 29.57
C LEU A 217 -13.62 -14.97 30.54
N ALA A 218 -13.62 -15.32 31.83
CA ALA A 218 -14.32 -14.56 32.86
C ALA A 218 -13.76 -13.14 33.07
N ARG A 219 -12.48 -12.89 32.75
CA ARG A 219 -11.89 -11.52 32.76
C ARG A 219 -12.29 -10.69 31.54
N LEU A 220 -12.57 -11.32 30.39
CA LEU A 220 -13.08 -10.59 29.21
C LEU A 220 -14.49 -10.03 29.46
N THR A 221 -15.28 -10.72 30.28
CA THR A 221 -16.67 -10.36 30.61
C THR A 221 -16.85 -9.79 32.03
N SER A 222 -15.78 -9.33 32.70
CA SER A 222 -15.85 -8.77 34.07
C SER A 222 -16.10 -7.26 34.12
N GLY A 223 -16.31 -6.61 32.97
CA GLY A 223 -16.55 -5.18 32.88
C GLY A 223 -17.86 -4.75 33.51
N ARG A 224 -17.94 -3.49 33.91
CA ARG A 224 -19.14 -2.90 34.50
C ARG A 224 -19.71 -1.87 33.53
N VAL A 225 -20.86 -2.20 32.93
CA VAL A 225 -21.66 -1.30 32.11
C VAL A 225 -22.97 -1.00 32.83
N VAL A 226 -23.34 0.27 32.92
CA VAL A 226 -24.58 0.73 33.57
C VAL A 226 -25.42 1.48 32.53
N PRO A 227 -26.57 0.95 32.10
CA PRO A 227 -27.46 1.63 31.16
C PRO A 227 -28.28 2.73 31.86
N TYR A 228 -28.50 3.81 31.12
CA TYR A 228 -29.44 4.90 31.37
C TYR A 228 -30.45 4.95 30.20
N THR A 229 -31.37 5.92 30.21
CA THR A 229 -32.35 6.11 29.14
C THR A 229 -31.71 6.39 27.78
N ASP A 230 -30.69 7.24 27.76
CA ASP A 230 -30.06 7.88 26.60
C ASP A 230 -28.66 7.33 26.27
N HIS A 231 -27.95 6.81 27.28
CA HIS A 231 -26.57 6.32 27.16
C HIS A 231 -26.26 5.12 28.07
N LEU A 232 -25.08 4.56 27.89
CA LEU A 232 -24.40 3.61 28.77
C LEU A 232 -23.24 4.34 29.45
N ARG A 233 -22.95 3.97 30.71
CA ARG A 233 -21.67 4.31 31.37
C ARG A 233 -20.84 3.06 31.52
N ILE A 234 -19.66 3.07 30.93
CA ILE A 234 -18.71 1.96 30.94
C ILE A 234 -17.60 2.33 31.93
N TYR A 235 -17.32 1.43 32.88
CA TYR A 235 -16.43 1.70 34.01
C TYR A 235 -15.10 0.94 33.90
N ASP A 236 -14.01 1.59 34.32
CA ASP A 236 -12.68 1.02 34.37
C ASP A 236 -12.51 0.02 35.54
N THR A 237 -11.34 -0.62 35.62
CA THR A 237 -11.01 -1.56 36.71
C THR A 237 -10.86 -0.92 38.09
N ARG A 238 -10.80 0.42 38.17
CA ARG A 238 -10.77 1.22 39.41
C ARG A 238 -12.17 1.73 39.80
N GLY A 239 -13.19 1.50 38.98
CA GLY A 239 -14.55 1.96 39.20
C GLY A 239 -14.81 3.43 38.84
N GLN A 240 -13.91 4.06 38.08
CA GLN A 240 -14.15 5.35 37.41
C GLN A 240 -14.91 5.13 36.10
N ILE A 241 -15.55 6.16 35.55
CA ILE A 241 -16.12 6.10 34.20
C ILE A 241 -14.95 6.13 33.21
N ALA A 242 -14.92 5.17 32.30
CA ALA A 242 -13.95 5.05 31.22
C ALA A 242 -14.47 5.64 29.90
N ALA A 243 -15.78 5.48 29.63
CA ALA A 243 -16.45 6.06 28.48
C ALA A 243 -17.97 6.19 28.72
N TYR A 244 -18.57 7.11 27.98
CA TYR A 244 -20.00 7.17 27.72
C TYR A 244 -20.24 6.60 26.31
N THR A 245 -21.28 5.79 26.13
CA THR A 245 -21.63 5.20 24.83
C THR A 245 -23.14 5.30 24.61
N SER A 246 -23.61 5.76 23.45
CA SER A 246 -25.02 5.64 23.06
C SER A 246 -25.16 4.65 21.89
N VAL A 247 -26.21 3.84 21.93
CA VAL A 247 -26.59 2.94 20.84
C VAL A 247 -27.78 3.55 20.10
N LEU A 248 -27.55 3.89 18.83
CA LEU A 248 -28.53 4.45 17.92
C LEU A 248 -29.08 3.35 17.00
N ALA A 249 -30.35 3.43 16.65
CA ALA A 249 -30.96 2.59 15.62
C ALA A 249 -31.23 3.43 14.36
N MET A 250 -30.95 2.86 13.19
CA MET A 250 -31.33 3.47 11.91
C MET A 250 -32.76 3.01 11.62
N THR A 251 -33.74 3.87 11.92
CA THR A 251 -35.16 3.50 12.00
C THR A 251 -35.89 3.60 10.68
N ASP A 252 -35.39 4.39 9.73
CA ASP A 252 -35.99 4.58 8.41
C ASP A 252 -34.91 4.85 7.34
N PHE A 253 -35.21 4.51 6.09
CA PHE A 253 -34.33 4.65 4.92
C PHE A 253 -35.14 5.15 3.72
N PRO A 254 -34.54 5.90 2.77
CA PRO A 254 -35.23 6.32 1.55
C PRO A 254 -35.68 5.11 0.70
N GLU A 255 -36.75 5.29 -0.08
CA GLU A 255 -37.30 4.24 -0.94
C GLU A 255 -36.30 3.73 -1.99
N GLU A 256 -35.43 4.62 -2.47
CA GLU A 256 -34.34 4.33 -3.41
C GLU A 256 -32.99 4.68 -2.74
N LEU A 257 -32.00 3.78 -2.89
CA LEU A 257 -30.68 3.88 -2.25
C LEU A 257 -29.58 3.90 -3.32
N GLU A 258 -29.29 5.10 -3.83
CA GLU A 258 -28.29 5.32 -4.89
C GLU A 258 -26.86 5.08 -4.40
N THR A 259 -26.00 4.63 -5.32
CA THR A 259 -24.57 4.36 -5.12
C THR A 259 -23.78 4.97 -6.28
N PRO A 260 -22.74 5.79 -6.04
CA PRO A 260 -22.32 6.35 -4.76
C PRO A 260 -23.40 7.24 -4.11
N GLY A 261 -23.37 7.42 -2.78
CA GLY A 261 -24.37 8.23 -2.05
C GLY A 261 -25.02 7.52 -0.87
N ALA A 262 -26.34 7.69 -0.72
CA ALA A 262 -27.10 7.20 0.45
C ALA A 262 -27.06 5.66 0.63
N GLY A 263 -26.87 4.91 -0.46
CA GLY A 263 -26.65 3.47 -0.42
C GLY A 263 -25.45 3.07 0.43
N GLU A 264 -24.38 3.87 0.43
CA GLU A 264 -23.07 3.53 1.00
C GLU A 264 -22.97 3.67 2.54
N TRP A 265 -24.09 3.55 3.25
CA TRP A 265 -24.25 3.95 4.66
C TRP A 265 -23.34 3.24 5.69
N LEU A 266 -22.59 2.19 5.32
CA LEU A 266 -21.52 1.61 6.15
C LEU A 266 -20.10 1.97 5.67
N ARG A 267 -19.90 2.32 4.39
CA ARG A 267 -18.62 2.85 3.89
C ARG A 267 -18.35 4.23 4.48
N THR A 268 -19.39 5.06 4.59
CA THR A 268 -19.30 6.48 5.03
C THR A 268 -19.08 6.67 6.54
N LEU A 269 -18.88 5.60 7.33
CA LEU A 269 -18.63 5.71 8.78
C LEU A 269 -17.34 6.48 9.14
N SER A 270 -16.37 6.51 8.23
CA SER A 270 -15.11 7.25 8.32
C SER A 270 -15.20 8.69 7.83
N GLU A 271 -16.35 9.11 7.29
CA GLU A 271 -16.57 10.48 6.77
C GLU A 271 -17.21 11.39 7.83
N ILE A 272 -17.54 10.86 9.02
CA ILE A 272 -18.33 11.56 10.05
C ILE A 272 -17.41 12.48 10.87
N LYS A 273 -17.63 13.78 10.74
CA LYS A 273 -16.97 14.84 11.51
C LYS A 273 -17.91 15.44 12.54
N ALA A 274 -17.36 15.81 13.69
CA ALA A 274 -17.93 16.78 14.60
C ALA A 274 -17.07 18.04 14.62
N ILE A 275 -17.58 19.12 15.21
CA ILE A 275 -16.80 20.33 15.50
C ILE A 275 -16.66 20.39 17.03
N ASP A 276 -15.45 20.70 17.51
CA ASP A 276 -15.15 20.82 18.95
C ASP A 276 -15.38 22.23 19.53
N ASP A 277 -15.11 22.40 20.82
CA ASP A 277 -15.29 23.67 21.55
C ASP A 277 -14.40 24.82 21.04
N ASP A 278 -13.24 24.51 20.44
CA ASP A 278 -12.32 25.50 19.85
C ASP A 278 -12.69 25.82 18.39
N GLY A 279 -13.52 24.98 17.75
CA GLY A 279 -14.07 25.16 16.41
C GLY A 279 -13.38 24.35 15.32
N ASP A 280 -12.54 23.38 15.68
CA ASP A 280 -11.83 22.50 14.74
C ASP A 280 -12.64 21.24 14.38
N GLU A 281 -12.45 20.69 13.17
CA GLU A 281 -13.10 19.45 12.73
C GLU A 281 -12.40 18.20 13.29
N ILE A 282 -13.14 17.35 14.00
CA ILE A 282 -12.65 16.12 14.64
C ILE A 282 -13.37 14.86 14.13
N ASP A 283 -12.62 13.75 14.02
CA ASP A 283 -13.12 12.46 13.51
C ASP A 283 -13.98 11.70 14.54
N VAL A 284 -15.27 11.53 14.24
CA VAL A 284 -16.20 10.77 15.10
C VAL A 284 -16.07 9.28 14.78
N THR A 285 -15.45 8.54 15.71
CA THR A 285 -15.21 7.10 15.53
C THR A 285 -16.47 6.27 15.80
N VAL A 286 -17.36 6.14 14.82
CA VAL A 286 -18.63 5.41 14.91
C VAL A 286 -18.47 3.93 14.58
N GLU A 287 -18.96 3.06 15.46
CA GLU A 287 -18.98 1.61 15.22
C GLU A 287 -20.36 1.16 14.73
N ALA A 288 -20.41 0.18 13.83
CA ALA A 288 -21.66 -0.44 13.41
C ALA A 288 -21.79 -1.87 13.96
N SER A 289 -23.01 -2.27 14.29
CA SER A 289 -23.39 -3.62 14.66
C SER A 289 -24.71 -3.97 13.98
N VAL A 290 -24.65 -4.79 12.95
CA VAL A 290 -25.81 -5.17 12.13
C VAL A 290 -26.07 -6.67 12.29
N ARG A 291 -27.20 -7.04 12.91
CA ARG A 291 -27.71 -8.41 12.85
C ARG A 291 -28.49 -8.56 11.54
N PHE A 292 -28.18 -9.57 10.73
CA PHE A 292 -28.86 -9.76 9.44
C PHE A 292 -29.02 -11.23 9.04
N ARG A 293 -29.89 -11.48 8.06
CA ARG A 293 -30.18 -12.81 7.51
C ARG A 293 -30.59 -12.71 6.04
N VAL A 294 -29.95 -13.51 5.18
CA VAL A 294 -30.23 -13.51 3.73
C VAL A 294 -31.36 -14.50 3.45
N LEU A 295 -32.57 -13.98 3.23
CA LEU A 295 -33.79 -14.79 3.18
C LEU A 295 -33.79 -15.71 1.97
N THR A 296 -33.78 -17.03 2.19
CA THR A 296 -33.86 -17.97 1.05
C THR A 296 -35.18 -17.80 0.31
N LYS A 297 -35.23 -18.17 -0.98
CA LYS A 297 -36.44 -18.11 -1.83
C LYS A 297 -37.69 -18.79 -1.23
N LYS A 298 -37.51 -19.73 -0.29
CA LYS A 298 -38.61 -20.31 0.52
C LYS A 298 -39.09 -19.33 1.61
N THR A 299 -38.16 -18.81 2.39
CA THR A 299 -38.43 -17.99 3.59
C THR A 299 -38.88 -16.58 3.23
N ALA A 300 -38.27 -15.95 2.22
CA ALA A 300 -38.73 -14.67 1.65
C ALA A 300 -40.18 -14.77 1.16
N ARG A 301 -40.54 -15.85 0.44
CA ARG A 301 -41.92 -16.10 -0.01
C ARG A 301 -42.90 -16.37 1.13
N HIS A 302 -42.44 -16.93 2.25
CA HIS A 302 -43.27 -17.12 3.44
C HIS A 302 -43.55 -15.77 4.13
N LEU A 303 -42.52 -14.95 4.33
CA LEU A 303 -42.63 -13.62 4.93
C LEU A 303 -43.58 -12.73 4.14
N VAL A 304 -43.39 -12.63 2.82
CA VAL A 304 -44.26 -11.85 1.92
C VAL A 304 -45.70 -12.41 1.88
N ASP A 305 -45.90 -13.72 2.09
CA ASP A 305 -47.26 -14.29 2.27
C ASP A 305 -47.87 -13.97 3.63
N GLU A 306 -47.09 -13.87 4.72
CA GLU A 306 -47.57 -13.44 6.03
C GLU A 306 -47.95 -11.96 6.04
N THR A 307 -47.07 -11.07 5.58
CA THR A 307 -47.33 -9.62 5.49
C THR A 307 -48.60 -9.34 4.67
N ARG A 308 -48.75 -10.02 3.52
CA ARG A 308 -49.95 -9.91 2.67
C ARG A 308 -51.22 -10.50 3.30
N LYS A 309 -51.12 -11.52 4.15
CA LYS A 309 -52.27 -11.99 4.96
C LYS A 309 -52.65 -10.97 6.04
N SER A 310 -51.65 -10.36 6.68
CA SER A 310 -51.84 -9.36 7.72
C SER A 310 -52.59 -8.13 7.17
N ALA A 311 -52.06 -7.51 6.11
CA ALA A 311 -52.70 -6.41 5.39
C ALA A 311 -54.14 -6.76 4.96
N LYS A 312 -54.36 -7.99 4.48
CA LYS A 312 -55.70 -8.45 4.08
C LYS A 312 -56.68 -8.60 5.25
N GLU A 313 -56.27 -9.09 6.42
CA GLU A 313 -57.18 -9.15 7.59
C GLU A 313 -57.31 -7.80 8.30
N GLN A 314 -56.30 -6.91 8.23
CA GLN A 314 -56.43 -5.49 8.59
C GLN A 314 -57.51 -4.81 7.74
N ARG A 315 -57.40 -4.89 6.40
CA ARG A 315 -58.43 -4.41 5.45
C ARG A 315 -59.81 -4.99 5.75
N ARG A 316 -59.89 -6.30 6.00
CA ARG A 316 -61.13 -7.00 6.37
C ARG A 316 -61.64 -6.65 7.76
N SER A 317 -60.84 -6.00 8.61
CA SER A 317 -61.25 -5.54 9.95
C SER A 317 -61.70 -4.08 9.90
N ALA A 318 -60.99 -3.23 9.14
CA ALA A 318 -61.46 -1.89 8.78
C ALA A 318 -62.84 -1.96 8.12
N ALA A 319 -63.02 -2.80 7.09
CA ALA A 319 -64.30 -3.02 6.41
C ALA A 319 -65.40 -3.76 7.25
N LYS A 320 -65.19 -3.95 8.56
CA LYS A 320 -66.21 -4.39 9.53
C LYS A 320 -66.50 -3.33 10.60
N GLY A 321 -65.62 -2.34 10.76
CA GLY A 321 -65.82 -1.21 11.66
C GLY A 321 -66.51 -0.05 10.94
N THR A 322 -66.97 0.94 11.70
CA THR A 322 -67.54 2.19 11.15
C THR A 322 -66.43 3.17 10.74
N ALA A 323 -65.43 2.68 10.00
CA ALA A 323 -64.37 3.46 9.40
C ALA A 323 -64.59 3.44 7.88
N GLU A 324 -65.07 4.54 7.31
CA GLU A 324 -65.53 4.59 5.91
C GLU A 324 -64.36 4.60 4.89
N GLU A 325 -63.13 4.82 5.36
CA GLU A 325 -61.92 4.78 4.53
C GLU A 325 -61.09 3.54 4.87
N THR A 326 -61.10 2.55 3.97
CA THR A 326 -59.99 1.58 3.92
C THR A 326 -58.83 2.24 3.20
N ALA A 327 -57.91 2.85 3.95
CA ALA A 327 -56.76 3.59 3.42
C ALA A 327 -56.07 2.85 2.25
N ASP A 328 -55.82 3.58 1.16
CA ASP A 328 -55.31 3.01 -0.09
C ASP A 328 -53.94 2.32 0.10
N GLU A 329 -53.14 2.81 1.06
CA GLU A 329 -51.91 2.19 1.57
C GLU A 329 -52.03 0.66 1.79
N ILE A 330 -53.17 0.18 2.31
CA ILE A 330 -53.39 -1.25 2.61
C ILE A 330 -53.66 -2.03 1.32
N VAL A 331 -54.35 -1.42 0.35
CA VAL A 331 -54.60 -1.99 -0.98
C VAL A 331 -53.30 -2.02 -1.79
N GLU A 332 -52.50 -0.98 -1.66
CA GLU A 332 -51.19 -0.85 -2.30
C GLU A 332 -50.17 -1.81 -1.70
N THR A 333 -50.16 -2.01 -0.37
CA THR A 333 -49.43 -3.11 0.28
C THR A 333 -49.84 -4.48 -0.26
N GLU A 334 -51.14 -4.73 -0.50
CA GLU A 334 -51.63 -5.96 -1.18
C GLU A 334 -51.21 -6.07 -2.66
N ARG A 335 -50.79 -4.96 -3.31
CA ARG A 335 -50.24 -4.90 -4.67
C ARG A 335 -48.74 -5.16 -4.66
N ILE A 336 -47.96 -4.37 -3.92
CA ILE A 336 -46.50 -4.46 -3.80
C ILE A 336 -46.09 -5.87 -3.35
N MET A 337 -46.69 -6.41 -2.29
CA MET A 337 -46.40 -7.77 -1.81
C MET A 337 -46.74 -8.88 -2.82
N ARG A 338 -47.57 -8.60 -3.84
CA ARG A 338 -47.86 -9.54 -4.93
C ARG A 338 -46.78 -9.50 -6.01
N GLU A 339 -46.18 -8.34 -6.22
CA GLU A 339 -45.13 -8.08 -7.20
C GLU A 339 -43.78 -8.56 -6.66
N VAL A 340 -43.39 -8.17 -5.44
CA VAL A 340 -42.23 -8.76 -4.73
C VAL A 340 -42.29 -10.29 -4.73
N LYS A 341 -43.47 -10.90 -4.50
CA LYS A 341 -43.65 -12.36 -4.60
C LYS A 341 -43.50 -12.92 -6.02
N ARG A 342 -43.98 -12.21 -7.04
CA ARG A 342 -43.80 -12.56 -8.47
C ARG A 342 -42.32 -12.54 -8.81
N ASP A 343 -41.56 -11.61 -8.25
CA ASP A 343 -40.20 -11.31 -8.70
C ASP A 343 -39.16 -12.16 -7.96
N ILE A 344 -39.35 -12.41 -6.65
CA ILE A 344 -38.69 -13.53 -5.93
C ILE A 344 -38.92 -14.85 -6.68
N SER A 345 -40.07 -15.01 -7.34
CA SER A 345 -40.35 -16.21 -8.14
C SER A 345 -39.67 -16.22 -9.50
N ARG A 346 -39.61 -15.08 -10.22
CA ARG A 346 -39.23 -14.97 -11.64
C ARG A 346 -37.85 -14.35 -11.91
N SER A 347 -37.54 -13.18 -11.35
CA SER A 347 -36.26 -12.49 -11.59
C SER A 347 -35.13 -13.04 -10.71
N GLY A 348 -35.46 -13.60 -9.55
CA GLY A 348 -34.46 -14.10 -8.61
C GLY A 348 -34.21 -13.19 -7.40
N LEU A 349 -34.96 -12.07 -7.32
CA LEU A 349 -34.99 -11.13 -6.19
C LEU A 349 -34.77 -11.84 -4.85
N THR A 350 -33.69 -11.44 -4.17
CA THR A 350 -33.29 -11.94 -2.85
C THR A 350 -33.49 -10.82 -1.83
N LEU A 351 -34.03 -11.16 -0.67
CA LEU A 351 -34.31 -10.20 0.40
C LEU A 351 -33.33 -10.41 1.55
N VAL A 352 -32.99 -9.33 2.24
CA VAL A 352 -32.26 -9.35 3.51
C VAL A 352 -33.19 -8.81 4.59
N GLU A 353 -33.24 -9.51 5.73
CA GLU A 353 -33.78 -9.02 6.99
C GLU A 353 -32.60 -8.50 7.81
N ASP A 354 -32.61 -7.23 8.23
CA ASP A 354 -31.49 -6.59 8.93
C ASP A 354 -31.90 -5.62 10.05
N HIS A 355 -31.01 -5.49 11.04
CA HIS A 355 -31.20 -4.68 12.24
C HIS A 355 -29.93 -3.85 12.48
N PRO A 356 -29.82 -2.67 11.86
CA PRO A 356 -28.64 -1.82 11.95
C PRO A 356 -28.61 -1.02 13.26
N ARG A 357 -27.48 -1.09 13.95
CA ARG A 357 -27.16 -0.30 15.14
C ARG A 357 -25.86 0.44 14.94
N LEU A 358 -25.80 1.68 15.39
CA LEU A 358 -24.59 2.49 15.48
C LEU A 358 -24.24 2.67 16.96
N LEU A 359 -22.96 2.55 17.30
CA LEU A 359 -22.46 2.77 18.65
C LEU A 359 -21.51 3.97 18.60
N VAL A 360 -21.95 5.06 19.21
CA VAL A 360 -21.17 6.30 19.36
C VAL A 360 -20.58 6.30 20.77
N SER A 361 -19.31 6.64 20.94
CA SER A 361 -18.65 6.65 22.25
C SER A 361 -17.73 7.85 22.41
N ALA A 362 -17.65 8.39 23.63
CA ALA A 362 -16.75 9.48 23.99
C ALA A 362 -16.32 9.41 25.46
N ASP A 363 -15.31 10.21 25.83
CA ASP A 363 -14.74 10.21 27.18
C ASP A 363 -15.61 11.02 28.16
N THR A 364 -16.27 12.10 27.71
CA THR A 364 -17.30 12.81 28.47
C THR A 364 -18.72 12.58 27.95
N ARG A 365 -19.73 13.11 28.65
CA ARG A 365 -21.12 13.11 28.21
C ARG A 365 -21.40 14.17 27.14
N GLU A 366 -20.71 15.30 27.22
CA GLU A 366 -20.91 16.48 26.36
C GLU A 366 -20.40 16.15 24.95
N ASP A 367 -19.18 15.60 24.85
CA ASP A 367 -18.64 15.00 23.62
C ASP A 367 -19.60 13.97 23.01
N LEU A 368 -20.21 13.09 23.83
CA LEU A 368 -21.12 12.06 23.33
C LEU A 368 -22.39 12.67 22.73
N GLU A 369 -22.92 13.74 23.31
CA GLU A 369 -24.09 14.44 22.78
C GLU A 369 -23.75 15.11 21.44
N THR A 370 -22.63 15.84 21.36
CA THR A 370 -22.10 16.42 20.12
C THR A 370 -21.85 15.35 19.03
N TYR A 371 -21.26 14.20 19.40
CA TYR A 371 -20.99 13.11 18.45
C TYR A 371 -22.27 12.41 17.99
N VAL A 372 -23.28 12.28 18.84
CA VAL A 372 -24.58 11.72 18.44
C VAL A 372 -25.31 12.65 17.48
N ASP A 373 -25.30 13.97 17.73
CA ASP A 373 -25.91 14.95 16.82
C ASP A 373 -25.18 14.99 15.47
N ALA A 374 -23.85 14.91 15.44
CA ALA A 374 -23.08 14.79 14.20
C ALA A 374 -23.44 13.54 13.39
N VAL A 375 -23.64 12.39 14.05
CA VAL A 375 -24.09 11.14 13.40
C VAL A 375 -25.51 11.27 12.86
N VAL A 376 -26.44 11.86 13.63
CA VAL A 376 -27.82 12.09 13.19
C VAL A 376 -27.85 13.01 11.97
N ALA A 377 -27.08 14.10 11.95
CA ALA A 377 -26.97 15.01 10.82
C ALA A 377 -26.43 14.32 9.55
N HIS A 378 -25.30 13.62 9.66
CA HIS A 378 -24.66 12.92 8.53
C HIS A 378 -25.57 11.91 7.82
N TYR A 379 -26.45 11.24 8.57
CA TYR A 379 -27.43 10.33 7.98
C TYR A 379 -28.73 11.02 7.54
N ALA A 380 -29.16 12.10 8.21
CA ALA A 380 -30.30 12.90 7.78
C ALA A 380 -30.07 13.56 6.40
N ASP A 381 -28.86 14.05 6.13
CA ASP A 381 -28.46 14.57 4.80
C ASP A 381 -28.51 13.51 3.70
N ARG A 382 -28.49 12.23 4.08
CA ARG A 382 -28.61 11.05 3.19
C ARG A 382 -30.04 10.45 3.20
N GLY A 383 -31.01 11.14 3.80
CA GLY A 383 -32.41 10.70 3.88
C GLY A 383 -32.68 9.55 4.87
N ILE A 384 -31.70 9.21 5.71
CA ILE A 384 -31.77 8.06 6.63
C ILE A 384 -32.06 8.57 8.04
N THR A 385 -33.15 8.09 8.65
CA THR A 385 -33.50 8.48 10.02
C THR A 385 -32.72 7.64 11.03
N VAL A 386 -31.96 8.32 11.88
CA VAL A 386 -31.22 7.72 13.01
C VAL A 386 -31.80 8.26 14.31
N ALA A 387 -32.10 7.36 15.25
CA ALA A 387 -32.66 7.71 16.56
C ALA A 387 -31.88 7.02 17.69
N ALA A 388 -31.64 7.73 18.79
CA ALA A 388 -31.18 7.12 20.03
C ALA A 388 -32.26 6.16 20.55
N GLY A 389 -31.87 4.92 20.88
CA GLY A 389 -32.77 3.91 21.43
C GLY A 389 -33.15 4.21 22.88
N ALA A 390 -34.00 5.21 23.09
CA ALA A 390 -34.39 5.71 24.40
C ALA A 390 -35.05 4.60 25.25
N ASP A 391 -34.59 4.44 26.49
CA ASP A 391 -34.94 3.37 27.44
C ASP A 391 -34.63 1.92 26.98
N GLU A 392 -34.18 1.72 25.73
CA GLU A 392 -33.81 0.43 25.15
C GLU A 392 -32.29 0.17 25.10
N GLN A 393 -31.47 1.17 25.46
CA GLN A 393 -30.00 1.15 25.46
C GLN A 393 -29.38 -0.16 25.95
N ARG A 394 -29.92 -0.73 27.04
CA ARG A 394 -29.43 -2.02 27.59
C ARG A 394 -29.56 -3.16 26.58
N ASP A 395 -30.72 -3.31 25.95
CA ASP A 395 -30.98 -4.47 25.10
C ASP A 395 -30.37 -4.29 23.70
N LEU A 396 -30.28 -3.04 23.21
CA LEU A 396 -29.54 -2.68 21.99
C LEU A 396 -28.01 -2.88 22.15
N TRP A 397 -27.45 -2.60 23.32
CA TRP A 397 -26.06 -2.93 23.66
C TRP A 397 -25.85 -4.45 23.75
N LEU A 398 -26.73 -5.18 24.43
CA LEU A 398 -26.59 -6.63 24.58
C LEU A 398 -26.64 -7.35 23.22
N GLU A 399 -27.52 -6.97 22.29
CA GLU A 399 -27.53 -7.55 20.94
C GLU A 399 -26.31 -7.16 20.07
N SER A 400 -25.54 -6.13 20.46
CA SER A 400 -24.27 -5.77 19.82
C SER A 400 -23.10 -6.68 20.21
N LEU A 401 -23.25 -7.48 21.28
CA LEU A 401 -22.21 -8.38 21.78
C LEU A 401 -22.09 -9.65 20.91
N PRO A 402 -20.87 -10.06 20.50
CA PRO A 402 -20.63 -11.37 19.91
C PRO A 402 -21.20 -12.50 20.78
N GLY A 403 -21.90 -13.46 20.16
CA GLY A 403 -22.53 -14.60 20.84
C GLY A 403 -23.92 -14.35 21.43
N ASP A 404 -24.40 -13.11 21.57
CA ASP A 404 -25.81 -12.86 21.93
C ASP A 404 -26.75 -13.04 20.72
N GLN A 405 -28.05 -12.96 20.98
CA GLN A 405 -29.11 -12.90 19.98
C GLN A 405 -29.65 -11.47 19.79
N LEU A 406 -30.44 -11.29 18.73
CA LEU A 406 -31.33 -10.14 18.56
C LEU A 406 -32.32 -10.05 19.74
N ARG A 407 -32.59 -8.82 20.20
CA ARG A 407 -33.44 -8.46 21.35
C ARG A 407 -34.49 -7.42 21.00
N VAL A 408 -34.19 -6.51 20.08
CA VAL A 408 -35.08 -5.45 19.57
C VAL A 408 -35.38 -5.71 18.08
N PRO A 409 -36.21 -6.72 17.76
CA PRO A 409 -36.53 -7.09 16.37
C PRO A 409 -37.45 -6.07 15.68
N ASP A 410 -38.13 -5.24 16.46
CA ASP A 410 -39.10 -4.23 16.02
C ASP A 410 -38.44 -2.99 15.39
N LEU A 411 -37.15 -2.75 15.64
CA LEU A 411 -36.33 -1.79 14.92
C LEU A 411 -35.52 -2.52 13.84
N GLY A 412 -36.19 -2.99 12.79
CA GLY A 412 -35.62 -3.85 11.75
C GLY A 412 -36.26 -3.68 10.38
N HIS A 413 -35.46 -3.96 9.34
CA HIS A 413 -35.77 -3.72 7.93
C HIS A 413 -35.85 -5.03 7.15
N VAL A 414 -36.62 -5.02 6.05
CA VAL A 414 -36.66 -6.11 5.07
C VAL A 414 -36.53 -5.50 3.68
N ARG A 415 -35.30 -5.48 3.15
CA ARG A 415 -34.92 -4.81 1.90
C ARG A 415 -34.39 -5.78 0.86
N GLU A 416 -34.18 -5.31 -0.38
CA GLU A 416 -33.48 -6.11 -1.39
C GLU A 416 -32.00 -6.30 -1.02
N SER A 417 -31.41 -7.43 -1.42
CA SER A 417 -29.99 -7.70 -1.18
C SER A 417 -29.05 -6.64 -1.78
N THR A 418 -29.37 -6.04 -2.93
CA THR A 418 -28.60 -4.92 -3.50
C THR A 418 -28.63 -3.70 -2.56
N ALA A 419 -29.81 -3.30 -2.08
CA ALA A 419 -29.97 -2.21 -1.11
C ALA A 419 -29.29 -2.46 0.25
N PHE A 420 -29.06 -3.72 0.64
CA PHE A 420 -28.26 -4.05 1.83
C PHE A 420 -26.77 -4.07 1.56
N PHE A 421 -26.31 -4.76 0.51
CA PHE A 421 -24.88 -4.89 0.21
C PHE A 421 -24.28 -3.62 -0.42
N GLY A 422 -25.11 -2.75 -1.02
CA GLY A 422 -24.75 -1.38 -1.41
C GLY A 422 -24.31 -0.48 -0.24
N SER A 423 -24.45 -0.94 1.01
CA SER A 423 -23.80 -0.33 2.18
C SER A 423 -22.26 -0.30 2.08
N TRP A 424 -21.66 -1.11 1.20
CA TRP A 424 -20.22 -1.16 0.92
C TRP A 424 -19.33 -1.32 2.16
N PHE A 425 -19.79 -2.09 3.16
CA PHE A 425 -19.02 -2.35 4.39
C PHE A 425 -17.65 -2.98 4.17
N TRP A 426 -17.41 -3.61 3.01
CA TRP A 426 -16.10 -4.16 2.62
C TRP A 426 -15.32 -3.24 1.66
N GLY A 427 -15.94 -2.20 1.12
CA GLY A 427 -15.30 -1.23 0.23
C GLY A 427 -14.50 -0.17 0.98
N GLY A 428 -13.48 0.38 0.31
CA GLY A 428 -12.64 1.46 0.79
C GLY A 428 -11.41 1.64 -0.09
N ALA A 429 -10.29 2.04 0.52
CA ALA A 429 -8.96 2.02 -0.07
C ALA A 429 -8.08 0.97 0.61
N SER A 430 -7.27 0.24 -0.17
CA SER A 430 -6.26 -0.71 0.33
C SER A 430 -5.16 -0.85 -0.71
N ILE A 431 -3.89 -0.73 -0.31
CA ILE A 431 -2.75 -0.79 -1.23
C ILE A 431 -1.42 -1.03 -0.49
N GLY A 432 -0.45 -1.63 -1.19
CA GLY A 432 0.93 -1.79 -0.71
C GLY A 432 1.21 -3.14 -0.06
N ASP A 433 2.50 -3.41 0.21
CA ASP A 433 2.98 -4.73 0.61
C ASP A 433 2.42 -5.20 1.96
N ALA A 434 2.15 -6.49 2.14
CA ALA A 434 1.65 -7.02 3.42
C ALA A 434 2.64 -6.82 4.59
N THR A 435 3.94 -6.75 4.29
CA THR A 435 5.05 -6.71 5.25
C THR A 435 6.17 -5.83 4.71
N GLY A 436 6.86 -5.10 5.58
CA GLY A 436 7.98 -4.23 5.21
C GLY A 436 7.76 -2.79 5.66
N PRO A 437 8.64 -1.87 5.22
CA PRO A 437 8.66 -0.47 5.66
C PRO A 437 7.33 0.22 5.38
N SER A 438 6.90 1.08 6.30
CA SER A 438 5.87 2.07 5.99
C SER A 438 6.50 3.20 5.18
N ILE A 439 5.90 3.56 4.05
CA ILE A 439 6.27 4.76 3.28
C ILE A 439 5.31 5.93 3.53
N GLY A 440 4.11 5.66 4.05
CA GLY A 440 3.04 6.64 4.14
C GLY A 440 1.72 6.08 4.65
N TYR A 441 0.63 6.75 4.30
CA TYR A 441 -0.73 6.36 4.69
C TYR A 441 -1.77 6.59 3.60
N LEU A 442 -2.84 5.79 3.65
CA LEU A 442 -4.01 5.90 2.81
C LEU A 442 -4.75 7.22 3.06
N THR A 443 -5.20 7.86 1.99
CA THR A 443 -6.02 9.09 2.04
C THR A 443 -7.42 8.91 1.44
N GLY A 444 -7.80 7.66 1.19
CA GLY A 444 -9.16 7.27 0.78
C GLY A 444 -10.10 7.11 1.98
N SER A 445 -11.26 6.51 1.73
CA SER A 445 -12.33 6.32 2.71
C SER A 445 -12.01 5.31 3.82
N THR A 446 -10.89 4.58 3.73
CA THR A 446 -10.31 3.83 4.86
C THR A 446 -8.87 4.27 5.12
N PRO A 447 -8.60 4.90 6.29
CA PRO A 447 -7.24 5.10 6.78
C PRO A 447 -6.52 3.77 7.04
N GLY A 448 -5.21 3.76 6.84
CA GLY A 448 -4.33 2.62 7.03
C GLY A 448 -2.90 2.94 6.59
N LEU A 449 -1.91 2.23 7.14
CA LEU A 449 -0.50 2.43 6.77
C LEU A 449 -0.24 1.82 5.38
N VAL A 450 0.49 2.54 4.53
CA VAL A 450 0.92 2.06 3.22
C VAL A 450 2.35 1.58 3.32
N ARG A 451 2.54 0.29 3.04
CA ARG A 451 3.83 -0.38 3.09
C ARG A 451 4.42 -0.53 1.70
N PHE A 452 5.74 -0.40 1.60
CA PHE A 452 6.47 -0.48 0.34
C PHE A 452 7.94 -0.81 0.60
N ASP A 453 8.43 -1.90 0.01
CA ASP A 453 9.87 -2.22 -0.07
C ASP A 453 10.32 -2.24 -1.54
N ALA A 454 11.16 -1.29 -1.92
CA ALA A 454 11.67 -1.20 -3.29
C ALA A 454 12.49 -2.44 -3.72
N ALA A 455 13.06 -3.20 -2.78
CA ALA A 455 13.78 -4.45 -3.06
C ALA A 455 12.87 -5.68 -3.20
N ALA A 456 11.61 -5.63 -2.71
CA ALA A 456 10.75 -6.82 -2.59
C ALA A 456 10.40 -7.49 -3.93
N GLY A 457 10.28 -6.72 -5.02
CA GLY A 457 10.08 -7.28 -6.37
C GLY A 457 11.19 -8.28 -6.76
N SER A 458 12.45 -7.89 -6.53
CA SER A 458 13.61 -8.73 -6.82
C SER A 458 13.73 -9.96 -5.91
N ALA A 459 13.27 -9.87 -4.65
CA ALA A 459 13.31 -11.01 -3.72
C ALA A 459 12.34 -12.14 -4.12
N LEU A 460 11.30 -11.82 -4.91
CA LEU A 460 10.24 -12.73 -5.33
C LEU A 460 10.39 -13.27 -6.77
N GLY A 461 11.46 -12.88 -7.48
CA GLY A 461 11.68 -13.27 -8.89
C GLY A 461 10.74 -12.61 -9.90
N ASP A 462 10.02 -11.58 -9.45
CA ASP A 462 8.97 -10.89 -10.18
C ASP A 462 9.56 -9.82 -11.13
N ALA A 463 8.71 -8.96 -11.69
CA ALA A 463 9.13 -7.65 -12.16
C ALA A 463 9.74 -6.81 -11.00
N THR A 464 10.51 -5.77 -11.33
CA THR A 464 11.37 -5.07 -10.34
C THR A 464 11.43 -3.54 -10.46
N THR A 465 10.61 -2.90 -11.31
CA THR A 465 10.68 -1.44 -11.51
C THR A 465 9.59 -0.70 -10.73
N THR A 466 10.00 0.26 -9.90
CA THR A 466 9.11 1.29 -9.34
C THR A 466 9.26 2.58 -10.14
N LEU A 467 8.15 3.25 -10.44
CA LEU A 467 8.11 4.49 -11.20
C LEU A 467 7.45 5.63 -10.39
N PHE A 468 8.18 6.72 -10.17
CA PHE A 468 7.68 7.95 -9.55
C PHE A 468 7.42 8.99 -10.63
N LEU A 469 6.15 9.32 -10.88
CA LEU A 469 5.73 10.03 -12.09
C LEU A 469 4.94 11.30 -11.79
N GLY A 470 5.34 12.44 -12.37
CA GLY A 470 4.61 13.70 -12.27
C GLY A 470 5.52 14.92 -12.37
N ARG A 471 4.91 16.12 -12.33
CA ARG A 471 5.66 17.39 -12.46
C ARG A 471 6.64 17.63 -11.30
N SER A 472 7.61 18.52 -11.53
CA SER A 472 8.55 18.96 -10.49
C SER A 472 7.86 19.51 -9.22
N GLY A 473 8.55 19.43 -8.09
CA GLY A 473 8.11 19.96 -6.80
C GLY A 473 6.88 19.28 -6.19
N ARG A 474 6.56 18.02 -6.55
CA ARG A 474 5.44 17.25 -5.94
C ARG A 474 5.85 16.27 -4.84
N GLY A 475 7.14 15.96 -4.70
CA GLY A 475 7.66 15.01 -3.69
C GLY A 475 8.24 13.70 -4.26
N LYS A 476 8.34 13.55 -5.58
CA LYS A 476 8.86 12.34 -6.26
C LYS A 476 10.23 11.90 -5.74
N THR A 477 11.20 12.82 -5.78
CA THR A 477 12.58 12.60 -5.31
C THR A 477 12.60 12.25 -3.82
N THR A 478 11.80 12.93 -2.99
CA THR A 478 11.68 12.65 -1.56
C THR A 478 11.17 11.23 -1.29
N ALA A 479 10.14 10.79 -2.02
CA ALA A 479 9.59 9.44 -1.89
C ALA A 479 10.58 8.36 -2.36
N ALA A 480 11.30 8.61 -3.46
CA ALA A 480 12.38 7.74 -3.93
C ALA A 480 13.56 7.66 -2.94
N MET A 481 13.93 8.78 -2.31
CA MET A 481 14.97 8.81 -1.26
C MET A 481 14.54 8.07 0.00
N ILE A 482 13.28 8.16 0.42
CA ILE A 482 12.75 7.40 1.58
C ILE A 482 12.78 5.90 1.29
N GLY A 483 12.21 5.45 0.17
CA GLY A 483 12.27 4.04 -0.22
C GLY A 483 13.71 3.51 -0.42
N GLY A 484 14.63 4.38 -0.84
CA GLY A 484 16.06 4.11 -0.90
C GLY A 484 16.73 3.94 0.46
N LEU A 485 16.41 4.81 1.42
CA LEU A 485 16.86 4.70 2.82
C LEU A 485 16.36 3.40 3.44
N ASP A 486 15.05 3.14 3.37
CA ASP A 486 14.44 1.93 3.91
C ASP A 486 15.07 0.66 3.32
N SER A 487 15.32 0.64 2.01
CA SER A 487 16.06 -0.45 1.34
C SER A 487 17.50 -0.61 1.87
N ALA A 488 18.20 0.51 2.11
CA ALA A 488 19.57 0.49 2.64
C ALA A 488 19.60 0.00 4.09
N PHE A 489 18.66 0.42 4.95
CA PHE A 489 18.49 -0.14 6.30
C PHE A 489 18.25 -1.66 6.26
N SER A 490 17.51 -2.18 5.27
CA SER A 490 17.30 -3.63 5.03
C SER A 490 18.52 -4.37 4.46
N GLY A 491 19.65 -3.68 4.26
CA GLY A 491 20.89 -4.28 3.78
C GLY A 491 21.02 -4.36 2.26
N ALA A 492 20.26 -3.57 1.51
CA ALA A 492 20.45 -3.46 0.07
C ALA A 492 21.70 -2.65 -0.31
N TRP A 493 22.18 -2.85 -1.53
CA TRP A 493 23.09 -1.93 -2.22
C TRP A 493 22.27 -0.90 -2.99
N VAL A 494 22.34 0.37 -2.60
CA VAL A 494 21.46 1.43 -3.09
C VAL A 494 22.25 2.59 -3.71
N PRO A 495 22.70 2.50 -4.97
CA PRO A 495 23.24 3.63 -5.69
C PRO A 495 22.12 4.58 -6.15
N LEU A 496 22.33 5.89 -5.97
CA LEU A 496 21.42 6.95 -6.42
C LEU A 496 22.17 7.90 -7.35
N LEU A 497 21.71 8.07 -8.58
CA LEU A 497 22.25 9.13 -9.46
C LEU A 497 21.69 10.49 -9.04
N ASP A 498 22.58 11.40 -8.66
CA ASP A 498 22.23 12.79 -8.40
C ASP A 498 22.66 13.66 -9.59
N LEU A 499 21.65 14.04 -10.38
CA LEU A 499 21.81 14.80 -11.62
C LEU A 499 21.73 16.32 -11.41
N LYS A 500 21.46 16.77 -10.19
CA LYS A 500 21.20 18.18 -9.85
C LYS A 500 22.13 18.73 -8.77
N GLY A 501 22.71 17.85 -7.95
CA GLY A 501 23.41 18.20 -6.71
C GLY A 501 22.49 18.27 -5.48
N ASP A 502 21.18 18.08 -5.66
CA ASP A 502 20.15 18.35 -4.64
C ASP A 502 19.80 17.12 -3.76
N ALA A 503 20.31 15.93 -4.08
CA ALA A 503 19.99 14.69 -3.38
C ALA A 503 20.98 14.30 -2.26
N ALA A 504 22.10 15.01 -2.11
CA ALA A 504 23.13 14.71 -1.10
C ALA A 504 22.61 14.60 0.35
N GLY A 505 21.48 15.25 0.67
CA GLY A 505 20.80 15.13 1.96
C GLY A 505 20.41 13.70 2.37
N VAL A 506 20.20 12.79 1.42
CA VAL A 506 19.92 11.38 1.73
C VAL A 506 21.14 10.63 2.29
N SER A 507 22.37 11.02 1.90
CA SER A 507 23.60 10.55 2.56
C SER A 507 23.74 11.13 3.97
N ALA A 508 23.28 12.36 4.22
CA ALA A 508 23.30 12.93 5.57
C ALA A 508 22.37 12.17 6.53
N VAL A 509 21.17 11.76 6.08
CA VAL A 509 20.30 10.86 6.86
C VAL A 509 20.94 9.49 7.06
N ALA A 510 21.48 8.87 6.01
CA ALA A 510 22.15 7.57 6.14
C ALA A 510 23.31 7.60 7.15
N ALA A 511 24.13 8.66 7.13
CA ALA A 511 25.23 8.84 8.07
C ALA A 511 24.78 9.12 9.51
N GLU A 512 23.68 9.87 9.72
CA GLU A 512 23.13 10.14 11.06
C GLU A 512 22.72 8.85 11.79
N TYR A 513 22.19 7.87 11.05
CA TYR A 513 21.84 6.54 11.56
C TYR A 513 22.92 5.48 11.28
N GLY A 514 24.15 5.86 10.92
CA GLY A 514 25.29 4.94 10.77
C GLY A 514 25.15 3.89 9.65
N VAL A 515 24.28 4.10 8.66
CA VAL A 515 24.21 3.29 7.44
C VAL A 515 25.42 3.65 6.55
N PRO A 516 26.19 2.67 6.02
CA PRO A 516 27.33 2.95 5.18
C PRO A 516 26.93 3.82 3.97
N THR A 517 27.63 4.94 3.79
CA THR A 517 27.30 5.92 2.74
C THR A 517 28.50 6.74 2.31
N ALA A 518 28.44 7.25 1.07
CA ALA A 518 29.34 8.24 0.53
C ALA A 518 28.65 9.03 -0.60
N VAL A 519 29.06 10.28 -0.78
CA VAL A 519 28.85 11.02 -2.03
C VAL A 519 30.08 10.78 -2.92
N ILE A 520 29.85 10.35 -4.16
CA ILE A 520 30.86 9.88 -5.11
C ILE A 520 30.84 10.82 -6.31
N GLU A 521 31.83 11.71 -6.39
CA GLU A 521 32.00 12.63 -7.52
C GLU A 521 32.65 11.96 -8.73
N ILE A 522 31.87 11.76 -9.80
CA ILE A 522 32.34 11.24 -11.08
C ILE A 522 33.06 12.36 -11.85
N THR A 523 34.38 12.40 -11.71
CA THR A 523 35.29 13.31 -12.41
C THR A 523 36.24 12.56 -13.35
N ALA A 524 37.08 13.29 -14.09
CA ALA A 524 37.99 12.74 -15.11
C ALA A 524 39.00 11.67 -14.61
N GLN A 525 39.16 11.50 -13.29
CA GLN A 525 39.91 10.36 -12.73
C GLN A 525 39.29 9.00 -13.10
N PHE A 526 37.95 8.95 -13.28
CA PHE A 526 37.20 7.79 -13.74
C PHE A 526 37.17 7.65 -15.27
N SER A 527 38.22 8.12 -15.97
CA SER A 527 38.31 8.02 -17.44
C SER A 527 38.14 6.57 -17.91
N GLY A 528 37.20 6.36 -18.84
CA GLY A 528 36.77 5.05 -19.34
C GLY A 528 35.91 4.20 -18.40
N ALA A 529 35.54 4.66 -17.19
CA ALA A 529 34.77 3.86 -16.23
C ALA A 529 33.32 3.60 -16.67
N ALA A 530 32.72 4.52 -17.42
CA ALA A 530 31.35 4.47 -17.92
C ALA A 530 31.27 4.06 -19.42
N ASP A 531 32.36 3.51 -19.96
CA ASP A 531 32.46 3.10 -21.36
C ASP A 531 31.62 1.85 -21.64
N LEU A 532 30.63 1.98 -22.54
CA LEU A 532 29.71 0.90 -22.88
C LEU A 532 30.43 -0.32 -23.51
N LEU A 533 31.61 -0.16 -24.12
CA LEU A 533 32.42 -1.29 -24.59
C LEU A 533 33.08 -2.11 -23.47
N ARG A 534 33.27 -1.50 -22.29
CA ARG A 534 33.85 -2.15 -21.10
C ARG A 534 32.78 -2.69 -20.15
N VAL A 535 31.65 -1.99 -20.11
CA VAL A 535 30.57 -2.24 -19.17
C VAL A 535 29.61 -3.32 -19.68
N LEU A 536 29.13 -3.26 -20.92
CA LEU A 536 28.10 -4.17 -21.40
C LEU A 536 28.64 -5.54 -21.83
N PRO A 537 27.81 -6.60 -21.90
CA PRO A 537 28.14 -7.82 -22.61
C PRO A 537 28.49 -7.55 -24.09
N VAL A 538 29.35 -8.37 -24.70
CA VAL A 538 29.93 -8.14 -26.04
C VAL A 538 28.87 -7.85 -27.11
N ASP A 539 27.78 -8.62 -27.16
CA ASP A 539 26.73 -8.47 -28.17
C ASP A 539 25.94 -7.17 -28.00
N ASP A 540 25.67 -6.76 -26.75
CA ASP A 540 25.01 -5.51 -26.42
C ASP A 540 25.94 -4.30 -26.65
N ALA A 541 27.20 -4.43 -26.26
CA ALA A 541 28.25 -3.43 -26.45
C ALA A 541 28.42 -3.06 -27.93
N LEU A 542 28.37 -4.06 -28.81
CA LEU A 542 28.42 -3.90 -30.28
C LEU A 542 27.24 -3.11 -30.87
N LEU A 543 26.12 -2.98 -30.15
CA LEU A 543 24.97 -2.17 -30.55
C LEU A 543 24.97 -0.79 -29.85
N GLN A 544 25.16 -0.78 -28.54
CA GLN A 544 24.95 0.41 -27.70
C GLN A 544 26.13 1.40 -27.76
N ALA A 545 27.37 0.93 -27.91
CA ALA A 545 28.54 1.83 -27.95
C ALA A 545 28.69 2.62 -29.27
N PRO A 546 28.48 2.04 -30.48
CA PRO A 546 28.43 2.83 -31.71
C PRO A 546 27.38 3.93 -31.63
N SER A 547 26.19 3.60 -31.12
CA SER A 547 25.10 4.55 -30.83
C SER A 547 25.56 5.70 -29.92
N GLN A 548 26.29 5.41 -28.83
CA GLN A 548 26.81 6.44 -27.93
C GLN A 548 27.86 7.35 -28.60
N LEU A 549 28.75 6.82 -29.43
CA LEU A 549 29.69 7.63 -30.22
C LEU A 549 28.95 8.50 -31.27
N MET A 550 27.90 7.98 -31.88
CA MET A 550 27.07 8.71 -32.84
C MET A 550 26.27 9.85 -32.19
N LEU A 551 25.84 9.69 -30.93
CA LEU A 551 25.26 10.75 -30.11
C LEU A 551 26.23 11.91 -29.90
N LEU A 552 27.47 11.61 -29.47
CA LEU A 552 28.50 12.63 -29.20
C LEU A 552 28.79 13.50 -30.43
N LEU A 553 28.84 12.91 -31.62
CA LEU A 553 29.18 13.61 -32.87
C LEU A 553 28.25 14.78 -33.22
N PRO A 554 28.80 15.87 -33.80
CA PRO A 554 28.01 16.93 -34.43
C PRO A 554 27.06 16.38 -35.51
N PRO A 555 25.81 16.88 -35.64
CA PRO A 555 24.83 16.34 -36.60
C PRO A 555 25.34 16.24 -38.05
N HIS A 556 26.14 17.20 -38.50
CA HIS A 556 26.68 17.24 -39.87
C HIS A 556 27.75 16.16 -40.16
N LEU A 557 28.31 15.49 -39.14
CA LEU A 557 29.25 14.37 -39.32
C LEU A 557 28.57 13.00 -39.26
N ARG A 558 27.40 12.89 -38.61
CA ARG A 558 26.73 11.59 -38.34
C ARG A 558 26.54 10.76 -39.61
N GLY A 559 25.99 11.33 -40.68
CA GLY A 559 25.75 10.61 -41.94
C GLY A 559 27.01 10.07 -42.66
N ALA A 560 28.21 10.53 -42.29
CA ALA A 560 29.48 10.00 -42.79
C ALA A 560 30.21 9.13 -41.75
N ALA A 561 29.75 9.11 -40.50
CA ALA A 561 30.39 8.45 -39.38
C ALA A 561 29.87 7.03 -39.10
N GLU A 562 28.60 6.75 -39.40
CA GLU A 562 27.93 5.49 -39.02
C GLU A 562 28.72 4.23 -39.40
N ALA A 563 28.97 4.01 -40.69
CA ALA A 563 29.68 2.82 -41.15
C ALA A 563 31.15 2.77 -40.67
N PRO A 564 31.94 3.86 -40.69
CA PRO A 564 33.27 3.87 -40.07
C PRO A 564 33.28 3.57 -38.57
N VAL A 565 32.36 4.15 -37.79
CA VAL A 565 32.25 3.90 -36.34
C VAL A 565 31.88 2.44 -36.08
N MET A 566 30.87 1.88 -36.76
CA MET A 566 30.53 0.46 -36.62
C MET A 566 31.68 -0.47 -37.02
N ALA A 567 32.43 -0.15 -38.08
CA ALA A 567 33.58 -0.93 -38.52
C ALA A 567 34.74 -0.86 -37.51
N ALA A 568 35.05 0.33 -36.99
CA ALA A 568 36.07 0.53 -35.97
C ALA A 568 35.70 -0.17 -34.65
N THR A 569 34.44 -0.12 -34.23
CA THR A 569 33.95 -0.84 -33.04
C THR A 569 34.04 -2.37 -33.21
N ARG A 570 33.66 -2.91 -34.38
CA ARG A 570 33.82 -4.35 -34.68
C ARG A 570 35.29 -4.80 -34.75
N ALA A 571 36.22 -3.90 -35.07
CA ALA A 571 37.65 -4.16 -35.03
C ALA A 571 38.25 -4.02 -33.61
N GLU A 572 37.67 -3.15 -32.77
CA GLU A 572 38.12 -2.91 -31.41
C GLU A 572 37.60 -3.93 -30.40
N ILE A 573 36.40 -4.50 -30.60
CA ILE A 573 35.87 -5.58 -29.74
C ILE A 573 36.76 -6.85 -29.75
N GLN A 574 37.67 -6.96 -30.72
CA GLN A 574 38.65 -8.02 -30.87
C GLN A 574 40.03 -7.65 -30.28
N SER A 575 40.16 -6.50 -29.61
CA SER A 575 41.38 -6.11 -28.90
C SER A 575 41.45 -6.79 -27.52
N PRO A 576 42.64 -6.84 -26.86
CA PRO A 576 42.76 -7.44 -25.53
C PRO A 576 42.08 -6.65 -24.41
N ASP A 577 41.78 -5.37 -24.62
CA ASP A 577 41.11 -4.49 -23.64
C ASP A 577 40.20 -3.48 -24.39
N PRO A 578 39.04 -3.92 -24.93
CA PRO A 578 38.20 -3.09 -25.78
C PRO A 578 37.76 -1.80 -25.11
N SER A 579 37.82 -0.68 -25.84
CA SER A 579 37.37 0.61 -25.34
C SER A 579 36.91 1.55 -26.46
N SER A 580 35.96 2.42 -26.16
CA SER A 580 35.52 3.50 -27.06
C SER A 580 36.69 4.43 -27.41
N TRP A 581 37.67 4.56 -26.53
CA TRP A 581 38.94 5.23 -26.84
C TRP A 581 39.74 4.51 -27.93
N GLY A 582 39.84 3.17 -27.89
CA GLY A 582 40.44 2.37 -28.97
C GLY A 582 39.72 2.53 -30.30
N VAL A 583 38.38 2.64 -30.30
CA VAL A 583 37.59 2.98 -31.49
C VAL A 583 37.99 4.36 -32.04
N ILE A 584 38.05 5.37 -31.18
CA ILE A 584 38.45 6.75 -31.55
C ILE A 584 39.87 6.77 -32.11
N GLN A 585 40.82 6.05 -31.50
CA GLN A 585 42.19 5.92 -32.01
C GLN A 585 42.24 5.29 -33.42
N ARG A 586 41.43 4.23 -33.68
CA ARG A 586 41.33 3.63 -35.03
C ARG A 586 40.75 4.58 -36.07
N LEU A 587 39.77 5.42 -35.69
CA LEU A 587 39.21 6.45 -36.55
C LEU A 587 40.27 7.53 -36.88
N CYS A 588 40.99 8.03 -35.87
CA CYS A 588 42.12 8.96 -36.04
C CYS A 588 43.28 8.37 -36.88
N ALA A 589 43.47 7.06 -36.86
CA ALA A 589 44.52 6.37 -37.64
C ALA A 589 44.09 6.02 -39.08
N SER A 590 42.84 6.28 -39.48
CA SER A 590 42.32 5.90 -40.79
C SER A 590 43.01 6.65 -41.94
N GLU A 591 43.18 5.98 -43.09
CA GLU A 591 43.63 6.60 -44.35
C GLU A 591 42.55 7.53 -44.96
N SER A 592 41.27 7.24 -44.71
CA SER A 592 40.14 8.07 -45.12
C SER A 592 40.12 9.39 -44.34
N GLU A 593 40.22 10.51 -45.04
CA GLU A 593 40.18 11.86 -44.45
C GLU A 593 38.86 12.11 -43.70
N THR A 594 37.72 11.74 -44.29
CA THR A 594 36.40 11.85 -43.66
C THR A 594 36.34 11.04 -42.35
N THR A 595 36.86 9.82 -42.35
CA THR A 595 36.92 8.97 -41.14
C THR A 595 37.83 9.57 -40.08
N ARG A 596 38.95 10.17 -40.49
CA ARG A 596 39.91 10.83 -39.61
C ARG A 596 39.31 12.05 -38.91
N THR A 597 38.55 12.85 -39.65
CA THR A 597 37.79 14.00 -39.12
C THR A 597 36.74 13.56 -38.09
N VAL A 598 36.04 12.45 -38.34
CA VAL A 598 35.13 11.84 -37.35
C VAL A 598 35.88 11.40 -36.08
N GLY A 599 37.06 10.79 -36.22
CA GLY A 599 37.92 10.43 -35.10
C GLY A 599 38.36 11.62 -34.26
N PHE A 600 38.88 12.69 -34.89
CA PHE A 600 39.28 13.90 -34.18
C PHE A 600 38.08 14.60 -33.49
N ALA A 601 36.94 14.71 -34.17
CA ALA A 601 35.74 15.32 -33.59
C ALA A 601 35.16 14.54 -32.40
N LEU A 602 35.42 13.24 -32.29
CA LEU A 602 35.15 12.46 -31.08
C LEU A 602 36.23 12.69 -30.01
N ARG A 603 37.51 12.66 -30.39
CA ARG A 603 38.66 12.86 -29.50
C ARG A 603 38.55 14.18 -28.71
N ASP A 604 38.28 15.28 -29.41
CA ASP A 604 38.17 16.62 -28.81
C ASP A 604 37.08 16.70 -27.71
N LEU A 605 36.05 15.84 -27.78
CA LEU A 605 34.97 15.77 -26.80
C LEU A 605 35.28 14.85 -25.61
N VAL A 606 36.20 13.91 -25.74
CA VAL A 606 36.49 12.89 -24.71
C VAL A 606 37.81 13.11 -23.98
N GLU A 607 38.69 13.99 -24.45
CA GLU A 607 39.94 14.34 -23.73
C GLU A 607 39.73 15.31 -22.55
N THR A 608 38.49 15.80 -22.30
CA THR A 608 38.19 16.70 -21.17
C THR A 608 36.89 16.37 -20.45
N GLY A 609 36.81 16.74 -19.16
CA GLY A 609 35.60 16.65 -18.34
C GLY A 609 34.96 15.25 -18.31
N LEU A 610 33.63 15.21 -18.27
CA LEU A 610 32.83 13.97 -18.26
C LEU A 610 32.97 13.12 -19.53
N GLY A 611 33.40 13.71 -20.66
CA GLY A 611 33.63 12.95 -21.89
C GLY A 611 34.71 11.88 -21.73
N SER A 612 35.70 12.13 -20.86
CA SER A 612 36.74 11.16 -20.52
C SER A 612 36.18 9.92 -19.80
N VAL A 613 35.21 10.10 -18.89
CA VAL A 613 34.55 9.02 -18.16
C VAL A 613 33.81 8.07 -19.11
N VAL A 614 33.23 8.63 -20.18
CA VAL A 614 32.40 7.94 -21.18
C VAL A 614 33.22 7.20 -22.24
N ALA A 615 34.29 7.80 -22.75
CA ALA A 615 35.03 7.26 -23.90
C ALA A 615 36.50 7.73 -23.99
N GLY A 616 37.06 8.27 -22.90
CA GLY A 616 38.48 8.58 -22.78
C GLY A 616 39.35 7.36 -22.48
N PRO A 617 40.68 7.53 -22.40
CA PRO A 617 41.62 6.44 -22.12
C PRO A 617 41.31 5.79 -20.75
N PRO A 618 41.15 4.46 -20.67
CA PRO A 618 40.84 3.79 -19.41
C PRO A 618 41.89 4.04 -18.31
N SER A 619 41.48 4.59 -17.17
CA SER A 619 42.37 4.84 -16.02
C SER A 619 42.57 3.63 -15.11
N GLY A 620 41.74 2.59 -15.28
CA GLY A 620 41.66 1.42 -14.40
C GLY A 620 40.75 1.61 -13.17
N LEU A 621 40.35 2.84 -12.84
CA LEU A 621 39.43 3.13 -11.73
C LEU A 621 37.97 2.90 -12.20
N SER A 622 37.34 1.81 -11.74
CA SER A 622 36.03 1.36 -12.26
C SER A 622 35.09 0.71 -11.22
N SER A 623 35.43 0.74 -9.93
CA SER A 623 34.61 0.17 -8.86
C SER A 623 33.87 1.24 -8.06
N LEU A 624 32.53 1.21 -8.12
CA LEU A 624 31.75 1.51 -6.91
C LEU A 624 32.13 0.50 -5.81
N THR A 625 32.03 0.93 -4.56
CA THR A 625 32.03 0.00 -3.41
C THR A 625 30.90 -1.01 -3.55
N THR A 626 31.19 -2.26 -3.16
CA THR A 626 30.24 -3.39 -3.26
C THR A 626 29.64 -3.78 -1.91
N ASN A 627 29.93 -2.98 -0.87
CA ASN A 627 29.32 -3.06 0.44
C ASN A 627 27.85 -2.59 0.38
N PRO A 628 26.92 -3.26 1.08
CA PRO A 628 25.59 -2.74 1.38
C PRO A 628 25.64 -1.31 1.95
N GLY A 629 24.63 -0.50 1.67
CA GLY A 629 24.62 0.93 1.98
C GLY A 629 24.06 1.80 0.86
N LEU A 630 24.06 3.12 1.08
CA LEU A 630 23.48 4.13 0.20
C LEU A 630 24.57 5.00 -0.44
N TRP A 631 24.70 4.95 -1.76
CA TRP A 631 25.83 5.52 -2.51
C TRP A 631 25.34 6.60 -3.49
N VAL A 632 25.45 7.86 -3.11
CA VAL A 632 25.03 8.98 -3.97
C VAL A 632 26.11 9.26 -5.01
N VAL A 633 25.78 9.17 -6.30
CA VAL A 633 26.69 9.31 -7.43
C VAL A 633 26.39 10.64 -8.13
N GLN A 634 27.24 11.64 -7.88
CA GLN A 634 27.15 12.96 -8.49
C GLN A 634 28.08 13.07 -9.71
N MET A 635 27.74 13.93 -10.67
CA MET A 635 28.58 14.24 -11.83
C MET A 635 28.86 15.75 -11.88
N PRO A 636 29.91 16.25 -11.20
CA PRO A 636 30.25 17.68 -11.22
C PRO A 636 30.47 18.20 -12.64
N GLY A 637 29.81 19.31 -12.98
CA GLY A 637 29.84 19.88 -14.33
C GLY A 637 28.93 19.19 -15.37
N LEU A 638 28.05 18.26 -14.94
CA LEU A 638 27.04 17.68 -15.82
C LEU A 638 26.09 18.76 -16.35
N THR A 639 26.17 19.02 -17.66
CA THR A 639 25.17 19.83 -18.37
C THR A 639 24.21 18.88 -19.06
N LEU A 640 22.93 18.91 -18.67
CA LEU A 640 21.87 18.12 -19.30
C LEU A 640 21.03 19.01 -20.24
N PRO A 641 20.55 18.47 -21.37
CA PRO A 641 19.69 19.21 -22.28
C PRO A 641 18.36 19.58 -21.64
N SER A 642 17.90 20.81 -21.90
CA SER A 642 16.59 21.29 -21.42
C SER A 642 15.47 20.29 -21.77
N PRO A 643 14.48 20.03 -20.87
CA PRO A 643 13.31 19.19 -21.15
C PRO A 643 12.53 19.55 -22.42
N GLU A 644 12.64 20.78 -22.93
CA GLU A 644 11.99 21.21 -24.17
C GLU A 644 12.88 21.11 -25.43
N SER A 645 14.20 20.91 -25.27
CA SER A 645 15.14 20.89 -26.40
C SER A 645 15.09 19.61 -27.26
N ALA A 646 15.22 19.76 -28.58
CA ALA A 646 15.28 18.65 -29.53
C ALA A 646 16.71 18.07 -29.64
N PRO A 647 16.89 16.75 -29.88
CA PRO A 647 18.21 16.10 -29.96
C PRO A 647 19.18 16.68 -31.00
N GLU A 648 18.66 17.37 -32.01
CA GLU A 648 19.42 18.02 -33.08
C GLU A 648 20.04 19.35 -32.65
N SER A 649 19.45 20.04 -31.65
CA SER A 649 19.92 21.34 -31.15
C SER A 649 20.84 21.24 -29.93
N TRP A 650 20.98 20.04 -29.33
CA TRP A 650 21.87 19.81 -28.18
C TRP A 650 23.32 20.22 -28.48
N SER A 651 23.86 21.10 -27.65
CA SER A 651 25.27 21.52 -27.67
C SER A 651 26.21 20.34 -27.38
N PRO A 652 27.51 20.44 -27.71
CA PRO A 652 28.45 19.33 -27.50
C PRO A 652 28.52 18.86 -26.04
N ILE A 653 28.40 19.77 -25.07
CA ILE A 653 28.45 19.42 -23.64
C ILE A 653 27.16 18.73 -23.15
N GLU A 654 25.99 19.11 -23.67
CA GLU A 654 24.72 18.41 -23.40
C GLU A 654 24.73 16.97 -23.96
N ARG A 655 25.33 16.76 -25.14
CA ARG A 655 25.49 15.41 -25.72
C ARG A 655 26.48 14.55 -24.93
N VAL A 656 27.55 15.14 -24.40
CA VAL A 656 28.47 14.49 -23.44
C VAL A 656 27.73 14.15 -22.13
N GLY A 657 26.91 15.06 -21.60
CA GLY A 657 26.12 14.82 -20.38
C GLY A 657 25.14 13.66 -20.53
N MET A 658 24.40 13.60 -21.65
CA MET A 658 23.52 12.48 -21.95
C MET A 658 24.25 11.14 -22.12
N ALA A 659 25.44 11.14 -22.72
CA ALA A 659 26.29 9.95 -22.80
C ALA A 659 26.85 9.54 -21.43
N CYS A 660 27.14 10.50 -20.54
CA CYS A 660 27.56 10.24 -19.17
C CYS A 660 26.44 9.60 -18.34
N LEU A 661 25.21 10.12 -18.43
CA LEU A 661 24.02 9.52 -17.81
C LEU A 661 23.81 8.07 -18.28
N ARG A 662 23.88 7.82 -19.60
CA ARG A 662 23.74 6.48 -20.21
C ARG A 662 24.83 5.51 -19.72
N GLY A 663 26.08 5.95 -19.74
CA GLY A 663 27.22 5.14 -19.29
C GLY A 663 27.17 4.82 -17.79
N CYS A 664 26.87 5.81 -16.94
CA CYS A 664 26.74 5.60 -15.50
C CYS A 664 25.59 4.66 -15.15
N LEU A 665 24.45 4.76 -15.84
CA LEU A 665 23.33 3.83 -15.68
C LEU A 665 23.72 2.39 -16.07
N ALA A 666 24.39 2.21 -17.21
CA ALA A 666 24.92 0.90 -17.60
C ALA A 666 25.91 0.36 -16.55
N TRP A 667 26.80 1.21 -16.02
CA TRP A 667 27.84 0.83 -15.07
C TRP A 667 27.29 0.39 -13.71
N MET A 668 26.31 1.10 -13.16
CA MET A 668 25.61 0.67 -11.94
C MET A 668 24.90 -0.66 -12.15
N VAL A 669 24.08 -0.76 -13.21
CA VAL A 669 23.29 -1.98 -13.49
C VAL A 669 24.21 -3.16 -13.80
N ARG A 670 25.30 -2.99 -14.53
CA ARG A 670 26.32 -4.03 -14.69
C ARG A 670 26.95 -4.45 -13.37
N THR A 671 27.24 -3.49 -12.51
CA THR A 671 27.85 -3.75 -11.19
C THR A 671 26.95 -4.66 -10.35
N THR A 672 25.62 -4.52 -10.41
CA THR A 672 24.67 -5.45 -9.75
C THR A 672 24.83 -6.94 -10.11
N GLY A 673 25.44 -7.24 -11.27
CA GLY A 673 25.61 -8.59 -11.80
C GLY A 673 26.92 -9.29 -11.42
N ARG A 674 27.81 -8.64 -10.65
CA ARG A 674 29.08 -9.25 -10.21
C ARG A 674 28.85 -10.36 -9.15
N ARG A 675 29.78 -11.31 -9.01
CA ARG A 675 29.66 -12.46 -8.07
C ARG A 675 29.38 -12.02 -6.62
N GLU A 676 30.00 -10.91 -6.21
CA GLU A 676 29.87 -10.26 -4.89
C GLU A 676 28.45 -9.74 -4.54
N PHE A 677 27.55 -9.60 -5.53
CA PHE A 677 26.14 -9.21 -5.31
C PHE A 677 25.14 -10.37 -5.46
N ARG A 678 25.59 -11.61 -5.60
CA ARG A 678 24.68 -12.76 -5.61
C ARG A 678 24.03 -12.90 -4.23
N GLY A 679 22.71 -13.11 -4.20
CA GLY A 679 21.94 -13.20 -2.95
C GLY A 679 21.75 -11.89 -2.17
N ARG A 680 22.20 -10.73 -2.68
CA ARG A 680 22.02 -9.42 -2.04
C ARG A 680 20.88 -8.62 -2.71
N SER A 681 20.11 -7.89 -1.91
CA SER A 681 19.15 -6.88 -2.39
C SER A 681 19.87 -5.69 -3.05
N LYS A 682 19.27 -5.14 -4.11
CA LYS A 682 19.90 -4.11 -4.96
C LYS A 682 18.82 -3.16 -5.48
N VAL A 683 18.98 -1.85 -5.29
CA VAL A 683 18.00 -0.83 -5.69
C VAL A 683 18.71 0.35 -6.35
N VAL A 684 18.59 0.46 -7.67
CA VAL A 684 19.26 1.52 -8.46
C VAL A 684 18.29 2.68 -8.70
N ILE A 685 18.59 3.84 -8.13
CA ILE A 685 17.74 5.04 -8.19
C ILE A 685 18.21 5.97 -9.32
N VAL A 686 17.30 6.29 -10.25
CA VAL A 686 17.58 7.02 -11.49
C VAL A 686 16.52 8.11 -11.71
N PRO A 687 16.83 9.40 -11.47
CA PRO A 687 15.89 10.49 -11.71
C PRO A 687 15.88 10.98 -13.16
N GLU A 688 14.83 11.70 -13.51
CA GLU A 688 14.60 12.38 -14.79
C GLU A 688 14.81 11.50 -16.04
N VAL A 689 14.37 10.23 -16.01
CA VAL A 689 14.59 9.26 -17.12
C VAL A 689 13.97 9.69 -18.46
N HIS A 690 13.03 10.65 -18.43
CA HIS A 690 12.49 11.31 -19.62
C HIS A 690 13.56 11.95 -20.52
N LEU A 691 14.74 12.27 -19.97
CA LEU A 691 15.88 12.77 -20.76
C LEU A 691 16.44 11.70 -21.70
N LEU A 692 16.44 10.42 -21.28
CA LEU A 692 16.90 9.29 -22.11
C LEU A 692 15.91 9.00 -23.25
N THR A 693 14.60 9.10 -22.97
CA THR A 693 13.54 8.77 -23.94
C THR A 693 13.41 9.76 -25.10
N LYS A 694 14.10 10.92 -25.02
CA LYS A 694 14.16 11.92 -26.10
C LYS A 694 14.79 11.43 -27.41
N THR A 695 15.54 10.33 -27.39
CA THR A 695 16.17 9.75 -28.59
C THR A 695 15.74 8.30 -28.76
N PRO A 696 15.54 7.79 -30.00
CA PRO A 696 15.23 6.38 -30.24
C PRO A 696 16.24 5.43 -29.59
N ASP A 697 17.52 5.81 -29.63
CA ASP A 697 18.63 5.07 -29.01
C ASP A 697 18.56 5.04 -27.48
N GLY A 698 18.34 6.20 -26.84
CA GLY A 698 18.23 6.29 -25.38
C GLY A 698 16.95 5.65 -24.83
N ALA A 699 15.85 5.76 -25.58
CA ALA A 699 14.60 5.03 -25.37
C ALA A 699 14.84 3.50 -25.41
N SER A 700 15.44 3.00 -26.48
CA SER A 700 15.76 1.57 -26.64
C SER A 700 16.75 1.06 -25.57
N PHE A 701 17.70 1.90 -25.17
CA PHE A 701 18.64 1.59 -24.08
C PHE A 701 17.93 1.48 -22.72
N LEU A 702 17.00 2.39 -22.40
CA LEU A 702 16.25 2.34 -21.14
C LEU A 702 15.35 1.08 -21.05
N ASP A 703 14.69 0.73 -22.15
CA ASP A 703 13.88 -0.50 -22.26
C ASP A 703 14.74 -1.78 -22.07
N TYR A 704 15.92 -1.82 -22.69
CA TYR A 704 16.93 -2.87 -22.46
C TYR A 704 17.40 -2.93 -21.00
N ILE A 705 17.74 -1.79 -20.39
CA ILE A 705 18.20 -1.72 -19.00
C ILE A 705 17.14 -2.23 -18.01
N ALA A 706 15.84 -1.96 -18.25
CA ALA A 706 14.76 -2.48 -17.42
C ALA A 706 14.71 -4.02 -17.42
N ARG A 707 14.82 -4.64 -18.60
CA ARG A 707 14.87 -6.10 -18.76
C ARG A 707 16.11 -6.70 -18.09
N VAL A 708 17.27 -6.07 -18.24
CA VAL A 708 18.54 -6.54 -17.65
C VAL A 708 18.56 -6.37 -16.13
N GLY A 709 18.03 -5.28 -15.57
CA GLY A 709 17.95 -5.05 -14.12
C GLY A 709 17.24 -6.21 -13.41
N ARG A 710 16.05 -6.60 -13.92
CA ARG A 710 15.34 -7.79 -13.45
C ARG A 710 16.18 -9.06 -13.54
N ALA A 711 16.81 -9.32 -14.69
CA ALA A 711 17.62 -10.52 -14.92
C ALA A 711 18.85 -10.63 -13.98
N LEU A 712 19.32 -9.51 -13.43
CA LEU A 712 20.42 -9.45 -12.46
C LEU A 712 19.95 -9.45 -10.99
N GLY A 713 18.63 -9.49 -10.74
CA GLY A 713 18.07 -9.30 -9.40
C GLY A 713 18.39 -7.91 -8.86
N ALA A 714 18.02 -6.89 -9.63
CA ALA A 714 18.10 -5.48 -9.25
C ALA A 714 16.74 -4.81 -9.47
N SER A 715 16.29 -4.10 -8.45
CA SER A 715 15.17 -3.18 -8.57
C SER A 715 15.63 -1.87 -9.18
N LEU A 716 14.81 -1.31 -10.07
CA LEU A 716 15.02 0.02 -10.63
C LEU A 716 13.98 0.97 -10.02
N VAL A 717 14.43 2.11 -9.50
CA VAL A 717 13.57 3.17 -8.99
C VAL A 717 13.75 4.37 -9.90
N LEU A 718 12.79 4.58 -10.79
CA LEU A 718 12.87 5.58 -11.86
C LEU A 718 11.98 6.78 -11.51
N ASP A 719 12.44 7.99 -11.79
CA ASP A 719 11.66 9.24 -11.65
C ASP A 719 11.48 9.92 -13.03
N THR A 720 10.26 10.37 -13.34
CA THR A 720 9.92 10.95 -14.66
C THR A 720 8.79 11.99 -14.63
N GLN A 721 8.74 12.85 -15.63
CA GLN A 721 7.69 13.86 -15.81
C GLN A 721 6.85 13.63 -17.08
N ASP A 722 7.19 12.59 -17.87
CA ASP A 722 6.58 12.27 -19.17
C ASP A 722 6.07 10.82 -19.22
N PRO A 723 4.78 10.56 -18.92
CA PRO A 723 4.17 9.23 -19.10
C PRO A 723 4.02 8.81 -20.57
N ALA A 724 3.87 9.76 -21.49
CA ALA A 724 3.64 9.48 -22.90
C ALA A 724 4.91 8.93 -23.59
N SER A 725 6.10 9.20 -23.05
CA SER A 725 7.33 8.50 -23.43
C SER A 725 7.43 7.10 -22.81
N ILE A 726 6.96 6.89 -21.58
CA ILE A 726 7.05 5.57 -20.90
C ILE A 726 6.18 4.53 -21.59
N LEU A 727 4.95 4.87 -21.98
CA LEU A 727 4.04 3.96 -22.72
C LEU A 727 4.63 3.45 -24.04
N LYS A 728 5.60 4.16 -24.63
CA LYS A 728 6.28 3.76 -25.88
C LYS A 728 7.39 2.73 -25.65
N LEU A 729 7.66 2.34 -24.41
CA LEU A 729 8.69 1.38 -23.99
C LEU A 729 8.04 0.11 -23.40
N PRO A 730 7.58 -0.84 -24.23
CA PRO A 730 6.79 -1.97 -23.76
C PRO A 730 7.55 -2.86 -22.77
N GLY A 731 8.86 -3.05 -22.94
CA GLY A 731 9.67 -3.83 -22.00
C GLY A 731 9.88 -3.17 -20.65
N LEU A 732 9.93 -1.83 -20.62
CA LEU A 732 9.89 -1.06 -19.38
C LEU A 732 8.50 -1.16 -18.72
N VAL A 733 7.42 -0.96 -19.48
CA VAL A 733 6.03 -1.07 -18.96
C VAL A 733 5.77 -2.45 -18.36
N GLU A 734 6.20 -3.52 -19.04
CA GLU A 734 6.18 -4.91 -18.54
C GLU A 734 6.97 -5.13 -17.23
N GLN A 735 7.83 -4.21 -16.80
CA GLN A 735 8.57 -4.30 -15.53
C GLN A 735 8.04 -3.39 -14.41
N ILE A 736 7.02 -2.54 -14.64
CA ILE A 736 6.51 -1.60 -13.62
C ILE A 736 5.58 -2.32 -12.63
N THR A 737 6.15 -2.80 -11.51
CA THR A 737 5.38 -3.35 -10.37
C THR A 737 4.61 -2.28 -9.62
N THR A 738 5.17 -1.07 -9.52
CA THR A 738 4.68 -0.06 -8.59
C THR A 738 4.80 1.32 -9.23
N LEU A 739 3.73 2.11 -9.18
CA LEU A 739 3.65 3.45 -9.76
C LEU A 739 3.13 4.44 -8.71
N PHE A 740 3.90 5.49 -8.44
CA PHE A 740 3.50 6.62 -7.63
C PHE A 740 3.21 7.82 -8.55
N ALA A 741 1.94 8.10 -8.77
CA ALA A 741 1.41 9.06 -9.73
C ALA A 741 1.02 10.39 -9.06
N PHE A 742 1.84 11.40 -9.25
CA PHE A 742 1.65 12.78 -8.79
C PHE A 742 1.03 13.64 -9.90
N SER A 743 0.49 14.80 -9.52
CA SER A 743 -0.30 15.63 -10.44
C SER A 743 0.44 16.14 -11.69
N LEU A 744 -0.28 16.16 -12.81
CA LEU A 744 0.15 16.65 -14.12
C LEU A 744 -0.73 17.82 -14.59
N ARG A 745 -0.34 18.46 -15.70
CA ARG A 745 -1.09 19.59 -16.30
C ARG A 745 -1.56 19.34 -17.74
N SER A 746 -0.71 18.82 -18.62
CA SER A 746 -1.13 18.51 -20.00
C SER A 746 -2.20 17.43 -20.01
N ARG A 747 -3.20 17.55 -20.89
CA ARG A 747 -4.22 16.52 -21.08
C ARG A 747 -3.61 15.21 -21.56
N GLU A 748 -2.77 15.24 -22.59
CA GLU A 748 -2.07 14.07 -23.13
C GLU A 748 -1.30 13.32 -22.03
N GLN A 749 -0.57 14.06 -21.18
CA GLN A 749 0.17 13.45 -20.07
C GLN A 749 -0.76 12.86 -18.99
N VAL A 750 -1.89 13.51 -18.67
CA VAL A 750 -2.88 12.96 -17.74
C VAL A 750 -3.51 11.69 -18.31
N ASP A 751 -3.89 11.70 -19.58
CA ASP A 751 -4.53 10.56 -20.26
C ASP A 751 -3.56 9.35 -20.35
N SER A 752 -2.27 9.60 -20.66
CA SER A 752 -1.21 8.58 -20.58
C SER A 752 -0.92 8.08 -19.17
N LEU A 753 -1.06 8.92 -18.13
CA LEU A 753 -0.90 8.49 -16.74
C LEU A 753 -2.06 7.61 -16.27
N LEU A 754 -3.28 7.91 -16.71
CA LEU A 754 -4.45 7.08 -16.44
C LEU A 754 -4.33 5.69 -17.07
N GLU A 755 -3.76 5.60 -18.28
CA GLU A 755 -3.42 4.33 -18.93
C GLU A 755 -2.40 3.51 -18.10
N LEU A 756 -1.32 4.13 -17.61
CA LEU A 756 -0.32 3.49 -16.72
C LEU A 756 -0.89 3.10 -15.33
N LEU A 757 -2.00 3.71 -14.90
CA LEU A 757 -2.76 3.38 -13.70
C LEU A 757 -3.87 2.35 -13.94
N GLY A 758 -4.13 1.94 -15.19
CA GLY A 758 -5.25 1.05 -15.52
C GLY A 758 -6.64 1.68 -15.34
N ARG A 759 -6.76 3.02 -15.37
CA ARG A 759 -8.01 3.76 -15.11
C ARG A 759 -8.49 4.52 -16.36
N PRO A 760 -9.81 4.71 -16.55
CA PRO A 760 -10.36 5.24 -17.79
C PRO A 760 -10.10 6.75 -17.94
N GLN A 761 -9.89 7.19 -19.18
CA GLN A 761 -9.59 8.58 -19.56
C GLN A 761 -10.86 9.47 -19.57
N THR A 762 -11.59 9.50 -18.44
CA THR A 762 -12.83 10.29 -18.27
C THR A 762 -12.62 11.49 -17.34
N ALA A 763 -13.52 12.48 -17.41
CA ALA A 763 -13.38 13.74 -16.68
C ALA A 763 -13.20 13.61 -15.16
N PRO A 764 -13.86 12.69 -14.42
CA PRO A 764 -13.61 12.49 -12.99
C PRO A 764 -12.16 12.07 -12.69
N TYR A 765 -11.65 11.04 -13.39
CA TYR A 765 -10.28 10.55 -13.23
C TYR A 765 -9.24 11.58 -13.68
N GLN A 766 -9.48 12.31 -14.78
CA GLN A 766 -8.64 13.42 -15.21
C GLN A 766 -8.60 14.54 -14.16
N THR A 767 -9.72 14.82 -13.48
CA THR A 767 -9.80 15.85 -12.43
C THR A 767 -9.06 15.41 -11.17
N LEU A 768 -9.22 14.15 -10.75
CA LEU A 768 -8.48 13.56 -9.64
C LEU A 768 -6.95 13.68 -9.84
N VAL A 769 -6.43 13.25 -11.00
CA VAL A 769 -5.00 13.33 -11.31
C VAL A 769 -4.49 14.79 -11.30
N ARG A 770 -5.29 15.76 -11.77
CA ARG A 770 -4.92 17.18 -11.69
C ARG A 770 -4.90 17.70 -10.24
N GLY A 771 -5.86 17.24 -9.43
CA GLY A 771 -6.10 17.67 -8.05
C GLY A 771 -5.23 17.03 -6.97
N ILE A 772 -4.59 15.88 -7.22
CA ILE A 772 -3.92 15.05 -6.18
C ILE A 772 -2.73 15.70 -5.44
N ASN A 773 -2.34 16.94 -5.76
CA ASN A 773 -1.38 17.72 -4.96
C ASN A 773 -1.92 19.09 -4.50
N THR A 774 -3.25 19.23 -4.42
CA THR A 774 -3.91 20.42 -3.88
C THR A 774 -4.27 20.14 -2.41
N ALA A 775 -3.91 21.04 -1.51
CA ALA A 775 -4.33 20.95 -0.10
C ALA A 775 -5.81 21.32 0.06
N ALA A 776 -6.43 20.93 1.17
CA ALA A 776 -7.86 21.16 1.44
C ALA A 776 -8.28 22.65 1.33
N ASN A 777 -7.37 23.58 1.61
CA ASN A 777 -7.58 25.03 1.47
C ASN A 777 -7.65 25.53 0.01
N GLY A 778 -7.48 24.65 -0.99
CA GLY A 778 -7.48 24.96 -2.43
C GLY A 778 -6.28 25.78 -2.94
N LYS A 779 -5.36 26.19 -2.04
CA LYS A 779 -4.38 27.27 -2.28
C LYS A 779 -2.92 26.85 -2.11
N SER A 780 -2.62 25.84 -1.29
CA SER A 780 -1.26 25.32 -1.10
C SER A 780 -1.04 23.95 -1.73
N ILE A 781 0.24 23.60 -1.95
CA ILE A 781 0.65 22.32 -2.53
C ILE A 781 0.68 21.26 -1.43
N ARG A 782 -0.07 20.18 -1.60
CA ARG A 782 0.06 18.97 -0.79
C ARG A 782 1.18 18.10 -1.37
N HIS A 783 2.40 18.31 -0.89
CA HIS A 783 3.57 17.52 -1.26
C HIS A 783 3.41 16.07 -0.74
N GLY A 784 3.91 15.09 -1.49
CA GLY A 784 3.84 13.68 -1.11
C GLY A 784 2.48 12.99 -1.33
N HIS A 785 1.40 13.74 -1.62
CA HIS A 785 0.11 13.14 -1.98
C HIS A 785 0.13 12.66 -3.44
N CYS A 786 -0.31 11.44 -3.70
CA CYS A 786 -0.26 10.78 -5.00
C CYS A 786 -1.36 9.71 -5.13
N ILE A 787 -1.56 9.20 -6.34
CA ILE A 787 -2.23 7.93 -6.58
C ILE A 787 -1.14 6.86 -6.67
N MET A 788 -1.24 5.80 -5.90
CA MET A 788 -0.38 4.63 -6.03
C MET A 788 -1.11 3.56 -6.86
N ARG A 789 -0.40 2.84 -7.74
CA ARG A 789 -0.74 1.49 -8.20
C ARG A 789 0.30 0.53 -7.65
N ASP A 790 -0.13 -0.57 -7.06
CA ASP A 790 0.77 -1.62 -6.57
C ASP A 790 0.88 -2.84 -7.50
N ARG A 791 1.62 -3.84 -7.04
CA ARG A 791 1.96 -5.07 -7.78
C ARG A 791 0.78 -6.00 -8.07
N TRP A 792 -0.39 -5.74 -7.50
CA TRP A 792 -1.63 -6.46 -7.77
C TRP A 792 -2.59 -5.65 -8.66
N ASP A 793 -2.11 -4.53 -9.21
CA ASP A 793 -2.86 -3.54 -9.99
C ASP A 793 -4.02 -2.88 -9.20
N GLU A 794 -4.02 -3.00 -7.87
CA GLU A 794 -4.90 -2.25 -6.97
C GLU A 794 -4.42 -0.77 -6.95
N VAL A 795 -5.35 0.20 -6.91
CA VAL A 795 -5.05 1.64 -7.13
C VAL A 795 -5.70 2.50 -6.05
N ALA A 796 -4.94 3.29 -5.28
CA ALA A 796 -5.46 4.06 -4.14
C ALA A 796 -4.77 5.43 -4.00
N THR A 797 -5.37 6.36 -3.24
CA THR A 797 -4.72 7.64 -2.91
C THR A 797 -3.85 7.49 -1.64
N VAL A 798 -2.61 8.00 -1.72
CA VAL A 798 -1.57 7.79 -0.70
C VAL A 798 -0.84 9.11 -0.40
N GLN A 799 -0.69 9.42 0.87
CA GLN A 799 0.23 10.44 1.37
C GLN A 799 1.55 9.78 1.77
N ILE A 800 2.63 10.10 1.07
CA ILE A 800 4.00 9.80 1.52
C ILE A 800 4.28 10.58 2.80
N ASP A 801 4.77 9.91 3.84
CA ASP A 801 5.07 10.50 5.16
C ASP A 801 6.58 10.48 5.44
N ILE A 802 7.09 11.54 6.06
CA ILE A 802 8.50 11.66 6.45
C ILE A 802 8.60 11.33 7.95
N PRO A 803 9.45 10.36 8.39
CA PRO A 803 9.46 9.87 9.77
C PRO A 803 9.61 10.93 10.86
N SER A 804 10.30 12.04 10.61
CA SER A 804 10.40 13.16 11.57
C SER A 804 10.77 14.46 10.89
N GLN A 805 10.57 15.58 11.59
CA GLN A 805 11.04 16.90 11.14
C GLN A 805 12.55 16.94 10.91
N ARG A 806 13.34 16.20 11.72
CA ARG A 806 14.80 16.09 11.54
C ARG A 806 15.15 15.46 10.19
N VAL A 807 14.49 14.35 9.84
CA VAL A 807 14.67 13.69 8.53
C VAL A 807 14.16 14.60 7.40
N ALA A 808 13.04 15.30 7.61
CA ALA A 808 12.52 16.26 6.63
C ALA A 808 13.49 17.43 6.37
N ASP A 809 14.20 17.90 7.40
CA ASP A 809 15.18 18.99 7.29
C ASP A 809 16.47 18.56 6.57
N LEU A 810 16.93 17.32 6.81
CA LEU A 810 18.07 16.74 6.08
C LEU A 810 17.73 16.44 4.60
N LEU A 811 16.50 16.02 4.30
CA LEU A 811 16.03 15.74 2.93
C LEU A 811 15.58 16.99 2.13
N ARG A 812 15.91 18.21 2.58
CA ARG A 812 15.54 19.46 1.88
C ARG A 812 16.37 19.68 0.60
N THR A 813 15.80 19.30 -0.54
CA THR A 813 16.35 19.52 -1.90
C THR A 813 16.13 20.96 -2.43
N THR A 814 16.14 21.97 -1.55
CA THR A 814 15.86 23.38 -1.89
C THR A 814 17.16 24.20 -1.94
N PRO A 815 17.45 25.02 -2.96
CA PRO A 815 18.77 25.64 -3.16
C PRO A 815 19.37 26.41 -1.98
N GLU A 816 18.54 26.91 -1.06
CA GLU A 816 19.00 27.56 0.18
C GLU A 816 19.76 26.60 1.14
N SER A 817 19.64 25.27 0.98
CA SER A 817 20.36 24.27 1.78
C SER A 817 21.79 23.98 1.29
N GLU A 818 22.17 24.41 0.09
CA GLU A 818 23.52 24.20 -0.49
C GLU A 818 24.66 24.76 0.39
N HIS A 819 24.35 25.72 1.27
CA HIS A 819 25.32 26.39 2.14
C HIS A 819 25.49 25.73 3.53
N ALA A 820 24.77 24.63 3.83
CA ALA A 820 24.68 24.08 5.19
C ALA A 820 25.30 22.68 5.39
N ASN A 821 25.51 21.92 4.32
CA ASN A 821 25.99 20.53 4.41
C ASN A 821 27.51 20.45 4.20
N GLU A 822 28.28 20.16 5.25
CA GLU A 822 29.69 19.76 5.11
C GLU A 822 29.80 18.40 4.40
N ALA A 823 30.86 18.22 3.61
CA ALA A 823 31.09 16.99 2.87
C ALA A 823 31.24 15.78 3.82
N THR A 824 30.26 14.87 3.78
CA THR A 824 30.17 13.74 4.70
C THR A 824 31.35 12.78 4.49
N VAL A 825 32.24 12.69 5.48
CA VAL A 825 33.35 11.73 5.47
C VAL A 825 32.76 10.31 5.43
N PRO A 826 33.19 9.44 4.48
CA PRO A 826 32.54 8.14 4.30
C PRO A 826 32.73 7.25 5.53
N VAL A 827 31.60 6.84 6.13
CA VAL A 827 31.57 5.86 7.22
C VAL A 827 31.82 4.48 6.63
N LEU A 828 33.09 4.15 6.46
CA LEU A 828 33.53 2.79 6.16
C LEU A 828 33.43 1.93 7.43
N PRO A 829 32.94 0.68 7.35
CA PRO A 829 33.04 -0.25 8.46
C PRO A 829 34.53 -0.49 8.80
N PRO A 830 34.86 -0.79 10.07
CA PRO A 830 36.21 -1.21 10.42
C PRO A 830 36.59 -2.45 9.61
N TYR A 831 37.82 -2.49 9.11
CA TYR A 831 38.35 -3.66 8.42
C TYR A 831 38.61 -4.77 9.46
N GLU A 832 37.70 -5.75 9.51
CA GLU A 832 37.99 -7.03 10.15
C GLU A 832 38.99 -7.78 9.26
N GLU A 833 40.17 -8.08 9.81
CA GLU A 833 41.09 -9.03 9.17
C GLU A 833 40.40 -10.40 9.08
N PRO A 834 40.41 -11.06 7.90
CA PRO A 834 39.78 -12.37 7.77
C PRO A 834 40.47 -13.37 8.70
N ASP A 835 39.72 -14.01 9.59
CA ASP A 835 40.26 -14.95 10.56
C ASP A 835 40.96 -16.12 9.85
N PRO A 836 42.29 -16.27 10.00
CA PRO A 836 43.05 -17.34 9.35
C PRO A 836 42.79 -18.73 9.96
N PHE A 837 41.84 -18.84 10.91
CA PHE A 837 41.39 -20.08 11.54
C PHE A 837 39.88 -20.32 11.40
N ALA A 838 39.19 -19.63 10.49
CA ALA A 838 37.85 -20.05 10.06
C ALA A 838 37.94 -21.35 9.24
N ASP A 839 37.46 -22.47 9.81
CA ASP A 839 37.48 -23.77 9.14
C ASP A 839 36.48 -23.83 7.97
N ASP A 840 36.98 -23.93 6.73
CA ASP A 840 36.18 -24.09 5.50
C ASP A 840 35.56 -25.50 5.39
N GLU A 841 34.33 -25.73 5.87
CA GLU A 841 33.62 -27.00 5.68
C GLU A 841 32.81 -27.12 4.35
N ASP A 842 32.73 -26.05 3.53
CA ASP A 842 31.77 -25.93 2.40
C ASP A 842 32.39 -25.88 0.96
N GLU A 843 33.57 -26.47 0.70
CA GLU A 843 34.08 -26.69 -0.68
C GLU A 843 34.37 -28.18 -0.99
N LEU A 844 33.32 -29.00 -1.16
CA LEU A 844 33.46 -30.42 -1.53
C LEU A 844 32.40 -31.00 -2.50
N ASP A 845 31.93 -30.24 -3.49
CA ASP A 845 31.33 -30.81 -4.73
C ASP A 845 31.16 -29.76 -5.86
N ASP A 846 32.12 -29.66 -6.80
CA ASP A 846 31.84 -29.33 -8.23
C ASP A 846 33.10 -29.51 -9.13
N ALA A 847 33.43 -30.76 -9.47
CA ALA A 847 34.61 -31.10 -10.29
C ALA A 847 34.24 -31.70 -11.66
N LEU A 848 33.93 -30.84 -12.64
CA LEU A 848 33.63 -31.24 -14.03
C LEU A 848 34.40 -30.42 -15.08
N GLU A 849 35.62 -30.88 -15.42
CA GLU A 849 36.32 -30.46 -16.64
C GLU A 849 35.73 -31.10 -17.92
N PRO A 850 35.76 -30.38 -19.03
CA PRO A 850 35.90 -30.97 -20.37
C PRO A 850 37.20 -30.49 -21.06
N ALA A 851 38.13 -31.40 -21.36
CA ALA A 851 39.46 -31.06 -21.88
C ALA A 851 39.63 -31.24 -23.40
N ALA A 852 40.25 -30.26 -24.08
CA ALA A 852 40.79 -30.38 -25.45
C ALA A 852 41.91 -29.35 -25.79
N GLN A 853 43.16 -29.73 -25.49
CA GLN A 853 44.35 -29.77 -26.37
C GLN A 853 44.58 -28.61 -27.38
N ALA A 854 45.64 -27.77 -27.27
CA ALA A 854 47.09 -28.01 -27.56
C ALA A 854 47.46 -27.90 -29.08
N HIS A 855 48.62 -27.39 -29.57
CA HIS A 855 49.97 -27.04 -29.05
C HIS A 855 50.40 -25.60 -29.53
N ALA A 856 51.62 -25.02 -29.35
CA ALA A 856 53.00 -25.50 -29.10
C ALA A 856 53.88 -24.39 -28.40
N GLN A 857 54.82 -24.71 -27.49
CA GLN A 857 56.30 -24.87 -27.67
C GLN A 857 57.09 -23.65 -28.24
N ALA A 858 58.26 -23.22 -27.72
CA ALA A 858 59.08 -23.63 -26.55
C ALA A 858 60.25 -22.63 -26.23
N ALA A 859 61.00 -22.90 -25.14
CA ALA A 859 62.36 -22.39 -24.76
C ALA A 859 62.50 -20.93 -24.23
N ALA A 860 63.48 -20.55 -23.38
CA ALA A 860 64.34 -21.29 -22.41
C ALA A 860 65.06 -20.31 -21.41
N HIS A 861 65.65 -20.85 -20.32
CA HIS A 861 66.22 -20.17 -19.14
C HIS A 861 67.35 -19.13 -19.35
N THR A 862 67.49 -18.18 -18.41
CA THR A 862 68.79 -17.80 -17.77
C THR A 862 68.55 -17.25 -16.33
N GLN A 863 69.61 -17.15 -15.49
CA GLN A 863 69.63 -16.83 -14.04
C GLN A 863 70.02 -15.33 -13.78
N THR A 864 69.51 -14.62 -12.74
CA THR A 864 70.00 -14.50 -11.32
C THR A 864 71.42 -13.86 -11.21
N PRO A 865 71.76 -12.89 -10.30
CA PRO A 865 71.34 -12.80 -8.88
C PRO A 865 71.16 -11.42 -8.19
N LEU A 866 70.70 -11.44 -6.92
CA LEU A 866 70.83 -10.42 -5.86
C LEU A 866 72.15 -10.61 -5.08
N PRO A 867 72.75 -9.57 -4.44
CA PRO A 867 72.69 -9.42 -2.96
C PRO A 867 72.94 -7.95 -2.45
N PRO A 868 73.11 -7.67 -1.13
CA PRO A 868 72.48 -8.21 0.09
C PRO A 868 71.80 -7.09 0.93
N ALA A 869 71.32 -7.41 2.15
CA ALA A 869 70.74 -6.47 3.13
C ALA A 869 71.59 -6.33 4.40
N GLU A 870 71.28 -5.35 5.28
CA GLU A 870 71.09 -5.58 6.73
C GLU A 870 70.40 -4.35 7.43
N PRO A 871 69.78 -4.51 8.63
CA PRO A 871 68.98 -3.48 9.34
C PRO A 871 69.66 -3.10 10.69
N PRO A 872 68.98 -2.75 11.81
CA PRO A 872 67.69 -2.06 12.05
C PRO A 872 67.88 -0.77 12.91
N HIS A 873 66.80 0.00 13.17
CA HIS A 873 66.44 0.46 14.53
C HIS A 873 65.16 1.33 14.59
N GLU A 874 64.42 1.17 15.69
CA GLU A 874 63.30 2.00 16.20
C GLU A 874 63.51 2.16 17.73
N PRO A 875 62.70 2.95 18.47
CA PRO A 875 61.89 4.15 18.13
C PRO A 875 62.15 5.34 19.11
N ALA A 876 61.46 6.50 18.97
CA ALA A 876 60.89 7.31 20.08
C ALA A 876 60.39 8.75 19.70
N THR A 877 59.18 9.09 20.17
CA THR A 877 58.62 10.41 20.61
C THR A 877 59.12 11.77 20.05
N PRO A 878 58.20 12.67 19.64
CA PRO A 878 58.43 14.11 19.48
C PRO A 878 57.62 15.02 20.44
N ALA A 879 58.30 15.95 21.16
CA ALA A 879 57.74 17.12 21.86
C ALA A 879 58.88 18.02 22.43
N PRO A 880 58.70 19.33 22.69
CA PRO A 880 57.80 20.31 22.08
C PRO A 880 58.45 21.72 21.84
N ALA A 881 57.60 22.70 21.45
CA ALA A 881 57.63 24.15 21.80
C ALA A 881 58.53 25.18 21.06
N THR A 882 57.86 26.27 20.60
CA THR A 882 58.20 27.71 20.77
C THR A 882 56.94 28.55 20.40
N THR A 883 56.22 29.18 21.33
CA THR A 883 56.27 30.62 21.74
C THR A 883 56.05 31.66 20.63
N ALA A 884 55.24 32.73 20.75
CA ALA A 884 54.21 33.20 21.72
C ALA A 884 53.38 34.32 21.00
N SER A 885 52.38 35.08 21.50
CA SER A 885 51.76 35.41 22.83
C SER A 885 50.29 35.90 22.54
N ALA A 886 49.44 36.54 23.37
CA ALA A 886 49.51 37.23 24.68
C ALA A 886 48.11 37.26 25.39
N THR A 887 47.84 38.27 26.24
CA THR A 887 46.64 38.47 27.10
C THR A 887 46.49 39.98 27.47
N PRO A 888 45.52 40.52 28.28
CA PRO A 888 44.48 39.94 29.18
C PRO A 888 43.02 40.28 28.74
N GLY A 889 41.89 39.89 29.37
CA GLY A 889 41.46 39.57 30.76
C GLY A 889 40.44 40.63 31.27
N PRO A 890 39.60 40.43 32.32
CA PRO A 890 39.63 39.42 33.40
C PRO A 890 38.27 38.69 33.70
N ALA A 891 38.21 37.97 34.83
CA ALA A 891 37.16 37.02 35.26
C ALA A 891 36.07 37.56 36.23
N THR A 892 35.03 36.74 36.54
CA THR A 892 34.43 36.62 37.90
C THR A 892 33.51 35.38 38.09
N ALA A 893 33.37 34.94 39.36
CA ALA A 893 32.42 33.96 39.94
C ALA A 893 32.48 34.08 41.50
N PRO A 894 31.71 33.34 42.35
CA PRO A 894 30.46 32.58 42.18
C PRO A 894 29.31 33.37 42.89
N PRO A 895 28.53 33.00 43.96
CA PRO A 895 28.28 31.77 44.76
C PRO A 895 26.77 31.32 44.76
N ALA A 896 26.28 30.64 45.82
CA ALA A 896 24.87 30.25 46.07
C ALA A 896 24.50 30.33 47.58
N THR A 897 23.21 30.39 47.96
CA THR A 897 22.63 29.93 49.28
C THR A 897 21.10 30.15 49.44
N ALA A 898 20.47 29.32 50.28
CA ALA A 898 19.37 29.61 51.25
C ALA A 898 17.88 29.22 50.99
N ASP A 899 17.38 28.41 51.94
CA ASP A 899 16.00 28.05 52.38
C ASP A 899 15.43 29.11 53.39
N PRO A 900 14.26 28.96 54.09
CA PRO A 900 13.13 27.99 54.06
C PRO A 900 11.76 28.77 53.93
N PRO A 901 10.68 28.72 54.78
CA PRO A 901 10.08 27.72 55.70
C PRO A 901 8.51 27.57 55.76
N THR A 902 8.03 26.38 56.20
CA THR A 902 6.74 26.10 56.93
C THR A 902 5.38 26.31 56.20
N ALA A 903 4.27 25.60 56.50
CA ALA A 903 3.86 24.87 57.71
C ALA A 903 2.90 23.65 57.47
N ASP A 904 2.70 22.84 58.51
CA ASP A 904 1.77 21.69 58.67
C ASP A 904 0.98 21.91 60.00
N PRO A 905 -0.29 21.44 60.23
CA PRO A 905 -0.49 20.15 60.94
C PRO A 905 -1.87 19.41 60.84
N ARG A 906 -1.86 18.06 60.99
CA ARG A 906 -2.65 17.21 61.98
C ARG A 906 -3.31 15.89 61.50
N THR A 907 -2.72 14.76 61.91
CA THR A 907 -3.31 13.54 62.58
C THR A 907 -4.64 12.93 62.07
N ALA A 908 -4.80 11.60 61.90
CA ALA A 908 -4.39 10.53 62.84
C ALA A 908 -4.24 9.11 62.22
N THR A 909 -3.60 8.21 62.99
CA THR A 909 -3.24 6.79 62.72
C THR A 909 -4.37 5.78 63.13
N PRO A 910 -4.29 4.43 62.90
CA PRO A 910 -3.09 3.57 62.81
C PRO A 910 -3.03 2.37 61.81
N ALA A 911 -1.79 1.90 61.58
CA ALA A 911 -1.29 0.52 61.36
C ALA A 911 -2.02 -0.44 60.38
N THR A 912 -1.34 -1.26 59.55
CA THR A 912 -0.18 -2.11 59.90
C THR A 912 0.80 -2.42 58.74
N ALA A 913 2.09 -2.54 59.09
CA ALA A 913 3.10 -3.46 58.56
C ALA A 913 3.39 -3.56 57.03
N ASP A 914 4.42 -2.83 56.62
CA ASP A 914 5.43 -3.26 55.62
C ASP A 914 6.33 -4.38 56.25
N PRO A 915 7.11 -5.21 55.52
CA PRO A 915 8.23 -4.76 54.68
C PRO A 915 8.44 -5.48 53.32
N ARG A 916 9.03 -4.79 52.34
CA ARG A 916 9.72 -5.44 51.19
C ARG A 916 11.11 -4.87 50.88
N ALA A 917 12.13 -5.42 51.56
CA ALA A 917 13.55 -5.26 51.26
C ALA A 917 14.35 -6.46 51.86
N ALA A 918 15.41 -7.01 51.25
CA ALA A 918 15.94 -6.88 49.88
C ALA A 918 16.86 -8.09 49.56
N THR A 919 17.19 -8.27 48.26
CA THR A 919 18.41 -8.92 47.70
C THR A 919 19.00 -10.22 48.29
N ALA A 920 19.19 -11.26 47.46
CA ALA A 920 20.52 -11.72 46.97
C ALA A 920 20.59 -13.19 46.49
N ALA A 921 21.58 -13.46 45.61
CA ALA A 921 22.35 -14.70 45.41
C ALA A 921 21.72 -15.97 44.76
N LEU A 922 22.23 -16.28 43.56
CA LEU A 922 22.86 -17.55 43.11
C LEU A 922 22.22 -18.92 43.45
N ALA A 923 21.99 -19.73 42.39
CA ALA A 923 21.93 -21.19 42.47
C ALA A 923 22.49 -21.85 41.18
N THR A 924 23.31 -22.88 41.34
CA THR A 924 23.88 -23.73 40.24
C THR A 924 23.32 -25.16 40.30
N PRO A 925 23.40 -25.95 39.20
CA PRO A 925 22.60 -27.17 39.01
C PRO A 925 23.26 -28.48 39.50
N PRO A 926 22.44 -29.53 39.68
CA PRO A 926 22.81 -30.88 39.19
C PRO A 926 21.56 -31.71 38.72
N PRO A 927 21.71 -32.98 38.29
CA PRO A 927 22.60 -33.52 37.25
C PRO A 927 21.84 -34.37 36.19
N ALA A 928 22.55 -34.91 35.18
CA ALA A 928 21.96 -35.74 34.11
C ALA A 928 21.95 -37.26 34.41
N ALA A 929 21.12 -38.03 33.68
CA ALA A 929 21.10 -39.51 33.70
C ALA A 929 20.79 -40.14 32.32
N THR A 930 21.51 -41.23 32.03
CA THR A 930 21.69 -41.96 30.75
C THR A 930 20.44 -42.71 30.20
N PRO A 931 20.30 -42.91 28.87
CA PRO A 931 19.18 -43.64 28.24
C PRO A 931 19.40 -45.18 28.12
N PRO A 932 18.36 -45.96 27.77
CA PRO A 932 18.46 -47.38 27.41
C PRO A 932 18.61 -47.61 25.88
N GLN A 933 19.20 -48.76 25.49
CA GLN A 933 19.29 -49.27 24.12
C GLN A 933 18.77 -50.72 24.01
N ALA A 934 18.60 -51.18 22.77
CA ALA A 934 18.62 -52.58 22.30
C ALA A 934 17.43 -53.51 22.64
N SER A 935 17.16 -54.62 21.92
CA SER A 935 17.19 -54.92 20.46
C SER A 935 16.79 -56.40 20.22
N THR A 936 15.95 -56.72 19.23
CA THR A 936 15.91 -58.08 18.59
C THR A 936 15.26 -58.08 17.20
N HIS A 937 15.95 -58.67 16.23
CA HIS A 937 15.51 -59.12 14.88
C HIS A 937 15.30 -60.66 14.88
N PRO A 938 15.09 -61.40 13.75
CA PRO A 938 14.94 -61.05 12.32
C PRO A 938 13.47 -61.30 11.84
N ALA A 939 13.08 -61.49 10.57
CA ALA A 939 13.70 -61.60 9.22
C ALA A 939 12.63 -61.15 8.17
N ASP A 940 12.78 -61.12 6.84
CA ASP A 940 13.85 -61.31 5.83
C ASP A 940 13.31 -60.69 4.49
N ALA A 941 14.02 -60.42 3.38
CA ALA A 941 15.43 -60.58 3.02
C ALA A 941 15.87 -59.42 2.07
N ALA A 942 16.39 -59.71 0.87
CA ALA A 942 17.05 -58.77 -0.06
C ALA A 942 17.09 -59.35 -1.52
N PRO A 943 17.63 -58.67 -2.56
CA PRO A 943 17.73 -57.23 -2.94
C PRO A 943 17.10 -57.04 -4.38
N PRO A 944 17.52 -56.15 -5.35
CA PRO A 944 18.44 -55.00 -5.32
C PRO A 944 17.99 -53.70 -6.09
N ALA A 945 18.73 -52.61 -5.78
CA ALA A 945 19.30 -51.58 -6.67
C ALA A 945 18.51 -50.83 -7.78
N ALA A 946 18.71 -49.50 -7.74
CA ALA A 946 18.98 -48.56 -8.85
C ALA A 946 17.96 -48.38 -10.02
N ARG A 947 17.70 -47.10 -10.33
CA ARG A 947 17.26 -46.64 -11.65
C ARG A 947 17.95 -45.34 -12.06
N ALA A 948 18.68 -45.40 -13.16
CA ALA A 948 19.08 -44.25 -13.97
C ALA A 948 18.60 -44.50 -15.41
N THR A 949 18.42 -43.42 -16.17
CA THR A 949 18.17 -43.38 -17.63
C THR A 949 16.89 -44.05 -18.18
N HIS A 950 16.19 -43.34 -19.07
CA HIS A 950 15.15 -43.88 -19.95
C HIS A 950 15.48 -43.46 -21.40
N PRO A 951 15.81 -44.39 -22.31
CA PRO A 951 15.91 -44.13 -23.75
C PRO A 951 14.56 -44.35 -24.47
N ALA A 952 14.44 -43.83 -25.70
CA ALA A 952 13.19 -43.80 -26.47
C ALA A 952 13.07 -44.95 -27.52
N SER A 953 11.84 -45.29 -27.93
CA SER A 953 11.38 -45.12 -29.33
C SER A 953 10.01 -45.78 -29.66
N SER A 954 9.17 -45.04 -30.40
CA SER A 954 8.15 -45.49 -31.38
C SER A 954 6.79 -46.12 -30.98
N ALA A 955 5.74 -45.44 -31.48
CA ALA A 955 4.50 -45.96 -32.12
C ALA A 955 3.43 -46.75 -31.33
N HIS A 956 2.33 -46.07 -30.94
CA HIS A 956 0.99 -46.28 -31.52
C HIS A 956 -0.01 -45.13 -31.17
N GLN A 957 -1.22 -45.17 -31.76
CA GLN A 957 -2.18 -44.05 -31.85
C GLN A 957 -3.18 -43.92 -30.67
N PRO A 958 -3.79 -42.73 -30.46
CA PRO A 958 -4.94 -42.55 -29.57
C PRO A 958 -6.28 -42.99 -30.22
N PRO A 959 -7.31 -43.38 -29.43
CA PRO A 959 -8.64 -43.72 -29.94
C PRO A 959 -9.52 -42.50 -30.26
N ALA A 960 -10.50 -42.69 -31.15
CA ALA A 960 -11.27 -41.63 -31.80
C ALA A 960 -12.59 -41.24 -31.11
N GLY A 961 -13.12 -40.06 -31.49
CA GLY A 961 -14.50 -39.62 -31.18
C GLY A 961 -15.50 -39.88 -32.34
N PRO A 962 -16.81 -39.65 -32.11
CA PRO A 962 -17.89 -39.87 -33.09
C PRO A 962 -18.03 -38.72 -34.13
N PRO A 963 -18.75 -38.93 -35.27
CA PRO A 963 -18.29 -38.38 -36.56
C PRO A 963 -19.21 -37.35 -37.26
N GLN A 964 -18.67 -36.73 -38.31
CA GLN A 964 -19.39 -35.97 -39.35
C GLN A 964 -19.47 -36.74 -40.69
N PRO A 965 -20.51 -36.52 -41.50
CA PRO A 965 -20.53 -36.66 -42.96
C PRO A 965 -20.58 -35.27 -43.66
N GLN A 966 -20.20 -35.04 -44.93
CA GLN A 966 -19.36 -35.73 -45.92
C GLN A 966 -19.16 -34.75 -47.10
N VAL A 967 -18.06 -34.82 -47.87
CA VAL A 967 -17.85 -33.99 -49.09
C VAL A 967 -17.13 -34.80 -50.18
N PRO A 968 -17.57 -34.70 -51.46
CA PRO A 968 -16.75 -34.96 -52.66
C PRO A 968 -16.80 -33.79 -53.67
N ALA A 969 -15.85 -33.57 -54.59
CA ALA A 969 -14.46 -34.05 -54.75
C ALA A 969 -13.74 -33.21 -55.85
N ASP A 970 -12.41 -33.35 -55.97
CA ASP A 970 -11.56 -33.11 -57.17
C ASP A 970 -11.48 -31.70 -57.83
N ALA A 971 -10.45 -31.34 -58.63
CA ALA A 971 -9.01 -31.65 -58.60
C ALA A 971 -8.19 -30.76 -59.60
N GLN A 972 -7.08 -30.14 -59.15
CA GLN A 972 -5.93 -29.63 -59.95
C GLN A 972 -6.18 -28.53 -61.04
N PRO A 973 -5.13 -27.90 -61.66
CA PRO A 973 -3.72 -27.71 -61.26
C PRO A 973 -3.25 -26.22 -61.28
N SER A 974 -1.97 -26.00 -60.93
CA SER A 974 -1.14 -24.77 -61.09
C SER A 974 -0.82 -24.45 -62.59
N PRO A 975 -0.06 -23.38 -63.02
CA PRO A 975 0.91 -22.56 -62.25
C PRO A 975 1.20 -21.05 -62.63
N VAL A 976 1.78 -20.31 -61.65
CA VAL A 976 2.96 -19.38 -61.75
C VAL A 976 2.89 -17.96 -62.39
N ASN A 977 3.18 -16.96 -61.53
CA ASN A 977 3.94 -15.68 -61.67
C ASN A 977 3.38 -14.37 -62.26
N GLN A 978 3.91 -13.28 -61.65
CA GLN A 978 4.22 -11.93 -62.20
C GLN A 978 3.03 -11.00 -62.59
N GLN A 979 3.12 -9.66 -62.55
CA GLN A 979 3.99 -8.71 -61.82
C GLN A 979 3.37 -7.30 -61.92
N ASN A 980 3.52 -6.43 -60.89
CA ASN A 980 3.15 -4.99 -60.91
C ASN A 980 1.63 -4.69 -61.11
N GLY A 981 1.09 -3.51 -60.82
CA GLY A 981 1.63 -2.35 -60.09
C GLY A 981 0.75 -1.09 -60.27
N SER A 982 0.79 -0.19 -59.27
CA SER A 982 0.22 1.18 -59.26
C SER A 982 -1.31 1.35 -59.22
N ALA A 983 -1.75 2.39 -58.50
CA ALA A 983 -3.14 2.88 -58.45
C ALA A 983 -3.44 3.85 -59.63
N PRO A 984 -4.71 4.29 -59.80
CA PRO A 984 -5.04 5.63 -59.29
C PRO A 984 -6.50 5.83 -58.79
N SER A 985 -6.71 6.92 -58.04
CA SER A 985 -8.02 7.56 -57.75
C SER A 985 -8.35 8.62 -58.84
N PRO A 986 -9.47 9.40 -58.80
CA PRO A 986 -10.69 9.33 -57.97
C PRO A 986 -12.04 9.56 -58.74
N ALA A 987 -13.15 9.58 -57.99
CA ALA A 987 -14.36 10.42 -58.16
C ALA A 987 -15.53 10.05 -59.13
N ALA A 988 -16.74 10.48 -58.69
CA ALA A 988 -18.03 10.63 -59.41
C ALA A 988 -18.78 9.36 -59.90
N SER A 989 -20.13 9.30 -60.01
CA SER A 989 -21.25 10.05 -59.37
C SER A 989 -22.61 9.35 -59.67
N ASN A 990 -23.73 9.94 -59.21
CA ASN A 990 -25.16 9.62 -59.53
C ASN A 990 -25.81 8.46 -58.72
N GLY A 991 -27.10 8.50 -58.34
CA GLY A 991 -28.07 9.62 -58.34
C GLY A 991 -29.56 9.19 -58.36
N HIS A 992 -30.46 10.07 -57.91
CA HIS A 992 -31.93 10.10 -58.15
C HIS A 992 -32.82 8.99 -57.48
N ASP A 993 -34.09 9.23 -57.07
CA ASP A 993 -34.90 10.46 -57.08
C ASP A 993 -36.15 10.48 -56.12
N HIS A 994 -36.67 11.69 -55.84
CA HIS A 994 -38.10 12.05 -55.53
C HIS A 994 -38.77 11.57 -54.20
N THR A 995 -39.73 12.26 -53.53
CA THR A 995 -40.43 13.56 -53.74
C THR A 995 -41.16 14.09 -52.46
N HIS A 996 -41.12 15.42 -52.22
CA HIS A 996 -42.08 16.29 -51.46
C HIS A 996 -42.43 16.00 -49.95
N SER A 997 -42.83 16.97 -49.11
CA SER A 997 -43.13 18.42 -49.24
C SER A 997 -42.72 19.26 -48.01
N GLY A 998 -42.57 20.60 -48.15
CA GLY A 998 -42.09 21.54 -47.11
C GLY A 998 -43.09 21.93 -45.99
N ARG A 999 -42.91 23.04 -45.25
CA ARG A 999 -42.15 24.26 -45.63
C ARG A 999 -41.81 25.20 -44.42
N TYR A 1000 -40.51 25.54 -44.23
CA TYR A 1000 -39.92 26.84 -43.82
C TYR A 1000 -40.39 27.53 -42.49
N ASP A 1001 -39.70 28.54 -41.91
CA ASP A 1001 -38.65 29.49 -42.38
C ASP A 1001 -37.50 29.69 -41.35
N GLU A 1002 -36.26 29.91 -41.85
CA GLU A 1002 -35.20 30.73 -41.20
C GLU A 1002 -35.25 32.16 -41.80
N PRO A 1003 -34.31 33.11 -41.52
CA PRO A 1003 -33.12 33.19 -42.42
C PRO A 1003 -31.84 33.95 -41.94
N ILE A 1004 -30.75 33.74 -42.70
CA ILE A 1004 -29.49 34.54 -42.88
C ILE A 1004 -28.43 34.58 -41.75
N GLY A 1005 -27.17 34.29 -42.13
CA GLY A 1005 -25.92 34.70 -41.43
C GLY A 1005 -25.34 36.01 -42.01
N PRO A 1006 -24.01 36.17 -42.27
CA PRO A 1006 -22.91 35.19 -42.24
C PRO A 1006 -21.69 35.66 -41.39
N ASP A 1007 -20.54 34.96 -41.56
CA ASP A 1007 -19.14 35.38 -41.39
C ASP A 1007 -18.72 36.27 -40.20
N ASP A 1008 -17.87 35.73 -39.30
CA ASP A 1008 -16.45 36.14 -39.22
C ASP A 1008 -15.61 35.19 -38.34
N VAL A 1009 -14.28 35.25 -38.47
CA VAL A 1009 -13.29 34.44 -37.69
C VAL A 1009 -12.47 35.34 -36.78
N TYR A 1010 -12.46 35.08 -35.47
CA TYR A 1010 -11.44 35.58 -34.54
C TYR A 1010 -11.20 34.62 -33.36
N ASP A 1011 -9.93 34.44 -32.99
CA ASP A 1011 -9.52 33.86 -31.72
C ASP A 1011 -9.76 34.85 -30.57
N GLN A 1012 -10.13 34.34 -29.38
CA GLN A 1012 -9.53 34.82 -28.12
C GLN A 1012 -9.82 33.92 -26.91
N GLU A 1013 -8.79 33.69 -26.09
CA GLU A 1013 -8.90 33.28 -24.70
C GLU A 1013 -9.11 34.54 -23.83
N ALA A 1014 -10.11 34.58 -22.94
CA ALA A 1014 -10.14 35.38 -21.69
C ALA A 1014 -11.51 35.32 -20.97
N ASP A 1015 -11.49 35.66 -19.68
CA ASP A 1015 -12.58 36.26 -18.86
C ASP A 1015 -13.90 35.50 -18.64
N GLU A 1016 -13.87 34.45 -17.82
CA GLU A 1016 -15.00 34.10 -16.93
C GLU A 1016 -14.70 34.52 -15.47
N ALA A 1017 -15.01 35.78 -15.14
CA ALA A 1017 -14.81 36.35 -13.80
C ALA A 1017 -15.97 37.26 -13.36
N ALA A 1018 -17.22 36.87 -13.64
CA ALA A 1018 -18.40 37.73 -13.44
C ALA A 1018 -19.69 36.98 -13.06
N TYR A 1019 -19.67 36.15 -12.00
CA TYR A 1019 -20.89 35.50 -11.49
C TYR A 1019 -20.86 35.25 -9.97
N ASN A 1020 -21.01 36.31 -9.16
CA ASN A 1020 -21.41 36.21 -7.73
C ASN A 1020 -21.64 37.59 -7.06
N GLU A 1021 -22.66 38.35 -7.47
CA GLU A 1021 -23.12 39.52 -6.66
C GLU A 1021 -24.60 39.87 -6.90
N ALA A 1022 -25.54 39.08 -6.35
CA ALA A 1022 -26.98 39.36 -6.44
C ALA A 1022 -27.84 38.66 -5.36
N MET A 1023 -27.69 39.00 -4.07
CA MET A 1023 -28.74 38.74 -3.06
C MET A 1023 -28.67 39.66 -1.84
N TYR A 1024 -29.85 40.19 -1.46
CA TYR A 1024 -30.20 40.98 -0.25
C TYR A 1024 -29.69 42.45 -0.11
N PRO A 1025 -30.57 43.41 0.29
CA PRO A 1025 -30.25 44.85 0.35
C PRO A 1025 -30.10 45.44 1.78
N ALA A 1026 -29.66 46.71 1.86
CA ALA A 1026 -29.60 47.56 3.07
C ALA A 1026 -30.99 48.09 3.52
N THR A 1027 -31.23 48.88 4.59
CA THR A 1027 -30.46 49.83 5.46
C THR A 1027 -31.34 50.12 6.74
N PRO A 1028 -31.19 51.15 7.63
CA PRO A 1028 -30.11 52.12 7.93
C PRO A 1028 -29.76 52.39 9.44
N GLU A 1029 -28.66 53.14 9.65
CA GLU A 1029 -28.38 54.25 10.62
C GLU A 1029 -28.74 54.21 12.14
N ASP A 1030 -27.74 54.48 13.00
CA ASP A 1030 -27.61 55.76 13.75
C ASP A 1030 -26.19 55.94 14.42
N ASP A 1031 -25.65 57.18 14.50
CA ASP A 1031 -24.37 57.57 15.16
C ASP A 1031 -24.43 59.07 15.58
N PRO A 1032 -23.87 59.49 16.75
CA PRO A 1032 -22.71 60.39 16.67
C PRO A 1032 -21.69 60.37 17.86
N HIS A 1033 -20.41 60.08 17.57
CA HIS A 1033 -19.27 61.05 17.54
C HIS A 1033 -18.99 62.08 18.70
N PRO A 1034 -17.84 62.80 18.78
CA PRO A 1034 -16.39 62.50 18.55
C PRO A 1034 -15.50 63.23 19.65
N PRO A 1035 -14.38 63.99 19.41
CA PRO A 1035 -13.23 63.93 18.47
C PRO A 1035 -11.81 64.14 19.11
N ARG A 1036 -10.73 63.83 18.34
CA ARG A 1036 -9.54 64.70 18.01
C ARG A 1036 -8.41 63.85 17.38
N ASN A 1037 -8.12 63.97 16.08
CA ASN A 1037 -7.28 64.98 15.39
C ASN A 1037 -5.77 64.89 15.72
N GLY A 1038 -4.85 64.76 14.74
CA GLY A 1038 -5.05 64.51 13.29
C GLY A 1038 -3.81 64.80 12.43
N SER A 1039 -3.68 64.08 11.30
CA SER A 1039 -2.63 64.26 10.27
C SER A 1039 -2.99 65.32 9.21
N PRO A 1040 -2.01 65.77 8.40
CA PRO A 1040 -2.19 65.78 6.94
C PRO A 1040 -0.87 65.54 6.15
N ARG A 1041 -0.81 65.22 4.84
CA ARG A 1041 -1.80 64.79 3.81
C ARG A 1041 -1.06 64.29 2.55
N LYS A 1042 -1.83 63.65 1.65
CA LYS A 1042 -1.69 63.47 0.18
C LYS A 1042 -1.51 62.00 -0.25
N GLU A 1043 -2.56 61.35 -0.78
CA GLU A 1043 -3.21 61.50 -2.11
C GLU A 1043 -2.48 60.67 -3.19
N HIS A 1044 -3.11 59.86 -4.04
CA HIS A 1044 -4.47 59.27 -4.02
C HIS A 1044 -4.61 58.28 -5.20
N VAL A 1045 -5.20 57.09 -4.99
CA VAL A 1045 -5.85 56.22 -6.03
C VAL A 1045 -4.89 55.62 -7.10
N ALA A 1046 -5.07 54.38 -7.57
CA ALA A 1046 -6.07 53.35 -7.22
C ALA A 1046 -5.41 52.23 -6.39
#